data_AF-A0A6B9VVN8-F1
#
_entry.id   AF-A0A6B9VVN8-F1
#
_cell.length_a   1.000
_cell.length_b   1.000
_cell.length_c   1.000
_cell.angle_alpha   90.00
_cell.angle_beta   90.00
_cell.angle_gamma   90.00
#
_symmetry.space_group_name_H-M   'P 1'
#
loop_
_entity.id
_entity.type
_entity.pdbx_description
1 polymer ?
#
loop_
_entity_poly.entity_id
_entity_poly.type
_entity_poly.pdbx_seq_one_letter_code
_entity_poly.pdbx_strand_id
1 'polypeptide(L)'
;MKTWTVIFCFLNTVQAVCSLSQLRWCTTSDLEMRKCQDMMKAFRDANIKPALECVDGGSSENCALSISTNMADAVTLDGGFIYEAGKKFNLKPVTGELYDEVSQGTYLAVAVVRKNNTEINMNNLKGKKSCHTGLSRTVGWNVPVGYLIDSGRMSVMDCNIPQAVSEFFSASCVPGAGVSGYSPSLCQLCIGDENGGTRCAKNSQEERYADYSGAFRCLAEGAGDVAFVKHTTVADNTNGVNPAVWAKDLKLNDFELLCRDGSRAAINSYAGCYLAKVPAHAVVVRPDTDGAEVFSMLQAGQRQFGSDHNIGFKMFDSSLYGGKDLLFKDSTIRLIAIENQSYQDWLGEEYLHALSGLDCSPDRLPEYLRWCTLSHGELLKCSDMAMSFSKKNLKPKVQCVSGTSPEDCMQKIKKKEVDAITLDGGFIYTAGKTYGLVPAAGESYAYDVQGGTYYAVAVVKRSGHDRFTFSELKGRKSCHTGYQRTAGWNIPIATLIENGFIRPDNCDFPKATGSFFSASCVPGANQPGFPSSLCELCKGDANGNNKCERSNNELYYGYSGAFRCLAEGGGDVAFVKHTTVFDNTDGKNTESWAAGLQHMDFELLCPNGVRAPVTEYAKCNLAAVPAHAVMVHPETNIYAVYGLLSKAQDFFGNDSNPNGFSMFDSSKYQGTDLIFKDSTLRITGVGEKKTYDEWLGQGYMASLKMLECSAAAVSTASVVLVTALSFFLTCYSI
;
A
#
# COMPACT_ATOMS: atom_id res chain seq x y z
N MET A 1 39.62 -19.90 -69.05
CA MET A 1 41.00 -19.79 -68.50
C MET A 1 41.17 -18.42 -67.86
N LYS A 2 41.78 -18.40 -66.66
CA LYS A 2 42.27 -17.24 -65.87
C LYS A 2 41.27 -16.46 -65.01
N THR A 3 41.06 -17.01 -63.81
CA THR A 3 41.25 -16.39 -62.48
C THR A 3 41.13 -14.87 -62.34
N TRP A 4 40.12 -14.41 -61.58
CA TRP A 4 40.13 -13.16 -60.82
C TRP A 4 39.88 -13.46 -59.34
N THR A 5 40.84 -13.07 -58.51
CA THR A 5 40.83 -13.19 -57.05
C THR A 5 40.11 -11.98 -56.46
N VAL A 6 39.05 -12.19 -55.69
CA VAL A 6 38.45 -11.17 -54.80
C VAL A 6 38.60 -11.65 -53.36
N ILE A 7 39.34 -10.85 -52.58
CA ILE A 7 39.62 -11.06 -51.16
C ILE A 7 38.35 -10.73 -50.36
N PHE A 8 37.84 -11.71 -49.61
CA PHE A 8 36.82 -11.50 -48.58
C PHE A 8 37.51 -11.21 -47.23
N CYS A 9 37.42 -9.99 -46.74
CA CYS A 9 37.74 -9.66 -45.35
C CYS A 9 36.51 -10.00 -44.47
N PHE A 10 36.66 -11.01 -43.61
CA PHE A 10 35.76 -11.22 -42.47
C PHE A 10 36.18 -10.27 -41.33
N LEU A 11 35.36 -9.25 -41.04
CA LEU A 11 35.41 -8.56 -39.76
C LEU A 11 34.71 -9.43 -38.71
N ASN A 12 35.49 -10.08 -37.84
CA ASN A 12 35.01 -10.57 -36.56
C ASN A 12 34.92 -9.38 -35.59
N THR A 13 33.70 -8.98 -35.24
CA THR A 13 33.44 -8.10 -34.11
C THR A 13 33.63 -8.89 -32.82
N VAL A 14 34.81 -8.78 -32.21
CA VAL A 14 35.06 -9.21 -30.84
C VAL A 14 34.31 -8.22 -29.93
N GLN A 15 33.25 -8.66 -29.25
CA GLN A 15 32.74 -7.94 -28.09
C GLN A 15 33.80 -8.02 -27.00
N ALA A 16 34.52 -6.92 -26.79
CA ALA A 16 35.40 -6.77 -25.63
C ALA A 16 34.53 -6.75 -24.38
N VAL A 17 34.57 -7.82 -23.59
CA VAL A 17 34.08 -7.81 -22.21
C VAL A 17 35.00 -6.89 -21.43
N CYS A 18 34.48 -5.73 -21.02
CA CYS A 18 35.23 -4.77 -20.21
C CYS A 18 35.33 -5.35 -18.78
N SER A 19 36.39 -6.08 -18.48
CA SER A 19 36.70 -6.52 -17.10
C SER A 19 36.98 -5.29 -16.24
N LEU A 20 36.43 -5.19 -15.03
CA LEU A 20 36.87 -4.16 -14.07
C LEU A 20 38.38 -4.29 -13.88
N SER A 21 39.14 -3.23 -14.14
CA SER A 21 40.57 -3.24 -13.84
C SER A 21 40.83 -3.07 -12.33
N GLN A 22 39.88 -2.45 -11.63
CA GLN A 22 40.00 -2.02 -10.25
C GLN A 22 38.62 -1.83 -9.61
N LEU A 23 38.49 -2.15 -8.32
CA LEU A 23 37.28 -1.96 -7.51
C LEU A 23 37.58 -1.03 -6.31
N ARG A 24 36.87 0.09 -6.21
CA ARG A 24 36.98 1.03 -5.08
C ARG A 24 35.95 0.69 -4.00
N TRP A 25 36.41 0.14 -2.89
CA TRP A 25 35.60 -0.18 -1.72
C TRP A 25 35.41 1.04 -0.84
N CYS A 26 34.16 1.43 -0.59
CA CYS A 26 33.85 2.53 0.32
C CYS A 26 33.81 2.05 1.77
N THR A 27 34.45 2.78 2.67
CA THR A 27 34.48 2.49 4.11
C THR A 27 33.72 3.54 4.90
N THR A 28 33.06 3.15 5.98
CA THR A 28 32.19 4.02 6.77
C THR A 28 32.86 4.59 8.02
N SER A 29 34.11 4.22 8.31
CA SER A 29 34.87 4.73 9.46
C SER A 29 36.39 4.60 9.28
N ASP A 30 37.16 5.32 10.10
CA ASP A 30 38.63 5.21 10.14
C ASP A 30 39.12 3.80 10.49
N LEU A 31 38.39 3.08 11.36
CA LEU A 31 38.72 1.70 11.73
C LEU A 31 38.55 0.78 10.51
N GLU A 32 37.46 0.98 9.78
CA GLU A 32 37.13 0.22 8.58
C GLU A 32 38.07 0.53 7.41
N MET A 33 38.47 1.80 7.26
CA MET A 33 39.51 2.22 6.32
C MET A 33 40.82 1.48 6.54
N ARG A 34 41.27 1.37 7.80
CA ARG A 34 42.49 0.61 8.15
C ARG A 34 42.37 -0.87 7.78
N LYS A 35 41.26 -1.52 8.13
CA LYS A 35 41.01 -2.92 7.75
C LYS A 35 40.94 -3.09 6.22
N CYS A 36 40.34 -2.14 5.51
CA CYS A 36 40.28 -2.17 4.04
C CYS A 36 41.68 -2.08 3.42
N GLN A 37 42.56 -1.22 3.95
CA GLN A 37 43.93 -1.09 3.45
C GLN A 37 44.74 -2.38 3.64
N ASP A 38 44.55 -3.06 4.77
CA ASP A 38 45.16 -4.37 5.01
C ASP A 38 44.56 -5.46 4.09
N MET A 39 43.23 -5.43 3.86
CA MET A 39 42.57 -6.30 2.89
C MET A 39 43.12 -6.09 1.48
N MET A 40 43.28 -4.83 1.06
CA MET A 40 43.85 -4.44 -0.21
C MET A 40 45.27 -5.00 -0.38
N LYS A 41 46.10 -4.87 0.66
CA LYS A 41 47.47 -5.39 0.64
C LYS A 41 47.48 -6.92 0.54
N ALA A 42 46.68 -7.60 1.37
CA ALA A 42 46.56 -9.06 1.36
C ALA A 42 46.07 -9.59 0.00
N PHE A 43 45.10 -8.92 -0.62
CA PHE A 43 44.57 -9.30 -1.94
C PHE A 43 45.61 -9.08 -3.04
N ARG A 44 46.37 -7.99 -2.96
CA ARG A 44 47.47 -7.71 -3.89
C ARG A 44 48.57 -8.78 -3.79
N ASP A 45 49.00 -9.11 -2.56
CA ASP A 45 50.04 -10.12 -2.31
C ASP A 45 49.61 -11.52 -2.77
N ALA A 46 48.30 -11.80 -2.72
CA ALA A 46 47.68 -13.01 -3.23
C ALA A 46 47.34 -13.00 -4.73
N ASN A 47 47.65 -11.92 -5.47
CA ASN A 47 47.28 -11.74 -6.88
C ASN A 47 45.77 -11.89 -7.16
N ILE A 48 44.92 -11.52 -6.21
CA ILE A 48 43.46 -11.50 -6.39
C ILE A 48 43.09 -10.31 -7.30
N LYS A 49 42.15 -10.54 -8.22
CA LYS A 49 41.66 -9.56 -9.21
C LYS A 49 40.13 -9.38 -9.12
N PRO A 50 39.60 -8.19 -9.45
CA PRO A 50 40.32 -6.96 -9.81
C PRO A 50 41.08 -6.34 -8.64
N ALA A 51 41.93 -5.34 -8.90
CA ALA A 51 42.68 -4.68 -7.83
C ALA A 51 41.74 -3.93 -6.88
N LEU A 52 41.91 -4.08 -5.58
CA LEU A 52 41.12 -3.35 -4.58
C LEU A 52 41.75 -1.98 -4.28
N GLU A 53 40.92 -0.96 -4.11
CA GLU A 53 41.28 0.32 -3.47
C GLU A 53 40.23 0.69 -2.40
N CYS A 54 40.60 1.56 -1.48
CA CYS A 54 39.73 1.98 -0.36
C CYS A 54 39.43 3.47 -0.44
N VAL A 55 38.14 3.82 -0.33
CA VAL A 55 37.63 5.20 -0.37
C VAL A 55 36.93 5.49 0.95
N ASP A 56 37.21 6.64 1.54
CA ASP A 56 36.56 7.04 2.80
C ASP A 56 35.22 7.72 2.50
N GLY A 57 34.12 7.12 2.96
CA GLY A 57 32.79 7.70 2.89
C GLY A 57 32.29 8.24 4.23
N GLY A 58 32.85 7.81 5.36
CA GLY A 58 32.44 8.20 6.71
C GLY A 58 31.02 7.79 7.16
N SER A 59 30.16 7.29 6.28
CA SER A 59 28.86 6.71 6.61
C SER A 59 28.31 5.82 5.49
N SER A 60 27.33 4.97 5.80
CA SER A 60 26.64 4.12 4.83
C SER A 60 25.92 4.91 3.75
N GLU A 61 25.27 6.02 4.11
CA GLU A 61 24.55 6.91 3.19
C GLU A 61 25.51 7.62 2.24
N ASN A 62 26.63 8.12 2.76
CA ASN A 62 27.67 8.76 1.96
C ASN A 62 28.34 7.75 1.01
N CYS A 63 28.53 6.50 1.45
CA CYS A 63 29.02 5.45 0.57
C CYS A 63 28.04 5.14 -0.55
N ALA A 64 26.75 5.01 -0.25
CA ALA A 64 25.72 4.81 -1.28
C ALA A 64 25.71 5.98 -2.30
N LEU A 65 25.77 7.23 -1.83
CA LEU A 65 25.88 8.41 -2.69
C LEU A 65 27.19 8.42 -3.51
N SER A 66 28.31 8.04 -2.90
CA SER A 66 29.61 7.96 -3.58
C SER A 66 29.62 6.91 -4.68
N ILE A 67 28.94 5.78 -4.46
CA ILE A 67 28.76 4.76 -5.49
C ILE A 67 27.89 5.29 -6.62
N SER A 68 26.78 5.96 -6.31
CA SER A 68 25.86 6.50 -7.33
C SER A 68 26.49 7.61 -8.18
N THR A 69 27.44 8.35 -7.62
CA THR A 69 28.19 9.43 -8.29
C THR A 69 29.54 8.98 -8.86
N ASN A 70 29.79 7.66 -8.89
CA ASN A 70 30.99 7.05 -9.43
C ASN A 70 32.31 7.46 -8.74
N MET A 71 32.25 7.84 -7.46
CA MET A 71 33.41 8.07 -6.59
C MET A 71 33.87 6.81 -5.85
N ALA A 72 32.98 5.84 -5.66
CA ALA A 72 33.27 4.49 -5.16
C ALA A 72 32.54 3.44 -6.01
N ASP A 73 32.80 2.14 -5.80
CA ASP A 73 32.20 1.06 -6.59
C ASP A 73 31.39 0.06 -5.76
N ALA A 74 31.79 -0.21 -4.52
CA ALA A 74 31.15 -1.19 -3.66
C ALA A 74 31.17 -0.79 -2.18
N VAL A 75 30.16 -1.22 -1.42
CA VAL A 75 30.08 -1.11 0.05
C VAL A 75 29.18 -2.21 0.60
N THR A 76 29.46 -2.72 1.79
CA THR A 76 28.54 -3.63 2.51
C THR A 76 27.52 -2.84 3.29
N LEU A 77 26.23 -3.11 3.07
CA LEU A 77 25.11 -2.43 3.74
C LEU A 77 24.22 -3.45 4.47
N ASP A 78 23.59 -3.01 5.55
CA ASP A 78 22.48 -3.76 6.18
C ASP A 78 21.17 -3.54 5.42
N GLY A 79 20.16 -4.38 5.71
CA GLY A 79 18.88 -4.35 5.00
C GLY A 79 18.19 -2.97 4.94
N GLY A 80 18.32 -2.14 5.97
CA GLY A 80 17.78 -0.78 5.97
C GLY A 80 18.49 0.13 4.96
N PHE A 81 19.82 0.12 4.95
CA PHE A 81 20.60 0.91 3.99
C PHE A 81 20.53 0.35 2.57
N ILE A 82 20.36 -0.96 2.39
CA ILE A 82 20.11 -1.57 1.07
C ILE A 82 18.80 -1.01 0.48
N TYR A 83 17.74 -0.90 1.28
CA TYR A 83 16.47 -0.31 0.84
C TYR A 83 16.65 1.15 0.40
N GLU A 84 17.32 1.96 1.21
CA GLU A 84 17.58 3.38 0.91
C GLU A 84 18.44 3.54 -0.36
N ALA A 85 19.50 2.74 -0.47
CA ALA A 85 20.42 2.74 -1.62
C ALA A 85 19.72 2.32 -2.91
N GLY A 86 18.90 1.27 -2.86
CA GLY A 86 18.10 0.82 -3.99
C GLY A 86 17.05 1.84 -4.40
N LYS A 87 16.29 2.37 -3.44
CA LYS A 87 15.19 3.31 -3.71
C LYS A 87 15.68 4.67 -4.24
N LYS A 88 16.71 5.26 -3.62
CA LYS A 88 17.17 6.62 -3.96
C LYS A 88 18.16 6.65 -5.11
N PHE A 89 19.02 5.64 -5.19
CA PHE A 89 20.18 5.65 -6.08
C PHE A 89 20.18 4.50 -7.09
N ASN A 90 19.14 3.66 -7.08
CA ASN A 90 19.03 2.48 -7.94
C ASN A 90 20.24 1.53 -7.82
N LEU A 91 20.83 1.41 -6.62
CA LEU A 91 21.92 0.47 -6.41
C LEU A 91 21.38 -0.96 -6.23
N LYS A 92 22.20 -1.96 -6.58
CA LYS A 92 21.84 -3.38 -6.51
C LYS A 92 22.75 -4.17 -5.56
N PRO A 93 22.21 -5.09 -4.75
CA PRO A 93 23.02 -6.02 -3.98
C PRO A 93 23.55 -7.15 -4.90
N VAL A 94 24.82 -7.53 -4.74
CA VAL A 94 25.49 -8.53 -5.60
C VAL A 94 26.12 -9.69 -4.82
N THR A 95 26.43 -9.49 -3.53
CA THR A 95 27.00 -10.52 -2.67
C THR A 95 26.39 -10.42 -1.29
N GLY A 96 25.80 -11.49 -0.77
CA GLY A 96 25.20 -11.54 0.57
C GLY A 96 26.11 -12.19 1.60
N GLU A 97 26.00 -11.77 2.86
CA GLU A 97 26.62 -12.45 4.00
C GLU A 97 25.79 -13.66 4.45
N LEU A 98 26.46 -14.69 4.97
CA LEU A 98 25.86 -15.86 5.59
C LEU A 98 26.41 -16.00 7.00
N TYR A 99 25.54 -16.12 8.01
CA TYR A 99 25.95 -16.24 9.43
C TYR A 99 25.85 -17.65 9.98
N ASP A 100 24.99 -18.48 9.40
CA ASP A 100 24.87 -19.90 9.71
C ASP A 100 24.38 -20.67 8.47
N GLU A 101 24.58 -21.99 8.44
CA GLU A 101 24.16 -22.82 7.29
C GLU A 101 22.66 -23.12 7.27
N VAL A 102 21.97 -22.97 8.41
CA VAL A 102 20.57 -23.41 8.59
C VAL A 102 19.58 -22.31 8.22
N SER A 103 19.81 -21.10 8.70
CA SER A 103 19.02 -19.89 8.47
C SER A 103 19.54 -19.06 7.28
N GLN A 104 20.66 -19.45 6.69
CA GLN A 104 21.32 -18.76 5.58
C GLN A 104 21.57 -17.27 5.88
N GLY A 105 21.93 -16.95 7.13
CA GLY A 105 22.16 -15.57 7.58
C GLY A 105 20.90 -14.72 7.74
N THR A 106 19.71 -15.31 7.65
CA THR A 106 18.44 -14.60 7.80
C THR A 106 17.72 -14.99 9.08
N TYR A 107 17.00 -14.06 9.70
CA TYR A 107 16.20 -14.38 10.87
C TYR A 107 14.81 -13.79 10.77
N LEU A 108 13.82 -14.48 11.32
CA LEU A 108 12.44 -14.04 11.31
C LEU A 108 12.15 -13.14 12.49
N ALA A 109 11.54 -11.99 12.22
CA ALA A 109 10.94 -11.11 13.20
C ALA A 109 9.53 -11.63 13.54
N VAL A 110 9.25 -11.83 14.83
CA VAL A 110 7.96 -12.36 15.30
C VAL A 110 7.38 -11.48 16.41
N ALA A 111 6.05 -11.50 16.54
CA ALA A 111 5.33 -10.95 17.67
C ALA A 111 4.88 -12.10 18.59
N VAL A 112 5.26 -12.03 19.87
CA VAL A 112 5.02 -13.08 20.88
C VAL A 112 4.07 -12.55 21.93
N VAL A 113 3.15 -13.42 22.37
CA VAL A 113 2.16 -13.14 23.42
C VAL A 113 2.08 -14.32 24.39
N ARG A 114 1.59 -14.08 25.60
CA ARG A 114 1.28 -15.18 26.53
C ARG A 114 0.04 -15.93 26.06
N LYS A 115 0.09 -17.26 26.10
CA LYS A 115 -0.99 -18.14 25.63
C LYS A 115 -2.31 -17.89 26.35
N ASN A 116 -2.26 -17.58 27.65
CA ASN A 116 -3.43 -17.31 28.49
C ASN A 116 -4.22 -16.04 28.10
N ASN A 117 -3.66 -15.14 27.30
CA ASN A 117 -4.34 -13.94 26.83
C ASN A 117 -4.91 -14.17 25.42
N THR A 118 -6.01 -14.92 25.34
CA THR A 118 -6.58 -15.41 24.08
C THR A 118 -7.25 -14.32 23.23
N GLU A 119 -7.58 -13.17 23.83
CA GLU A 119 -8.23 -12.08 23.11
C GLU A 119 -7.24 -11.30 22.23
N ILE A 120 -5.94 -11.31 22.55
CA ILE A 120 -4.94 -10.54 21.81
C ILE A 120 -4.62 -11.21 20.47
N ASN A 121 -4.73 -10.43 19.41
CA ASN A 121 -4.30 -10.77 18.07
C ASN A 121 -3.70 -9.54 17.36
N MET A 122 -3.20 -9.74 16.13
CA MET A 122 -2.53 -8.68 15.38
C MET A 122 -3.45 -7.48 15.05
N ASN A 123 -4.77 -7.68 15.02
CA ASN A 123 -5.74 -6.65 14.66
C ASN A 123 -6.20 -5.78 15.84
N ASN A 124 -5.85 -6.13 17.09
CA ASN A 124 -6.33 -5.42 18.29
C ASN A 124 -5.23 -5.00 19.26
N LEU A 125 -4.02 -4.74 18.74
CA LEU A 125 -2.89 -4.27 19.53
C LEU A 125 -3.03 -2.82 20.03
N LYS A 126 -3.94 -2.02 19.47
CA LYS A 126 -4.21 -0.65 19.94
C LYS A 126 -4.64 -0.67 21.41
N GLY A 127 -3.98 0.11 22.25
CA GLY A 127 -4.23 0.20 23.69
C GLY A 127 -3.58 -0.92 24.53
N LYS A 128 -2.92 -1.90 23.91
CA LYS A 128 -2.17 -2.94 24.64
C LYS A 128 -0.81 -2.42 25.11
N LYS A 129 -0.14 -3.17 25.97
CA LYS A 129 1.22 -2.88 26.43
C LYS A 129 2.27 -3.62 25.60
N SER A 130 3.35 -2.97 25.18
CA SER A 130 4.35 -3.58 24.28
C SER A 130 5.79 -3.59 24.83
N CYS A 131 6.54 -4.62 24.44
CA CYS A 131 7.96 -4.79 24.76
C CYS A 131 8.79 -4.81 23.47
N HIS A 132 9.77 -3.92 23.38
CA HIS A 132 10.60 -3.73 22.19
C HIS A 132 12.07 -3.95 22.52
N THR A 133 12.85 -4.51 21.58
CA THR A 133 14.30 -4.72 21.79
C THR A 133 15.11 -3.43 21.89
N GLY A 134 14.54 -2.31 21.43
CA GLY A 134 15.15 -0.98 21.42
C GLY A 134 14.72 -0.15 20.20
N LEU A 135 14.79 1.18 20.35
CA LEU A 135 14.47 2.14 19.30
C LEU A 135 15.35 1.92 18.06
N SER A 136 14.74 2.02 16.87
CA SER A 136 15.41 1.86 15.56
C SER A 136 16.08 0.51 15.32
N ARG A 137 15.77 -0.53 16.12
CA ARG A 137 16.26 -1.88 15.90
C ARG A 137 15.35 -2.64 14.94
N THR A 138 15.94 -3.46 14.07
CA THR A 138 15.21 -4.16 13.01
C THR A 138 13.98 -4.92 13.50
N VAL A 139 14.15 -5.85 14.43
CA VAL A 139 13.07 -6.76 14.85
C VAL A 139 12.16 -6.15 15.90
N GLY A 140 12.73 -5.42 16.86
CA GLY A 140 11.96 -4.87 17.96
C GLY A 140 11.31 -3.54 17.64
N TRP A 141 11.68 -2.87 16.54
CA TRP A 141 11.14 -1.57 16.16
C TRP A 141 10.77 -1.51 14.68
N ASN A 142 11.75 -1.58 13.78
CA ASN A 142 11.52 -1.27 12.37
C ASN A 142 10.45 -2.17 11.74
N VAL A 143 10.61 -3.49 11.84
CA VAL A 143 9.66 -4.46 11.29
C VAL A 143 8.26 -4.31 11.90
N PRO A 144 8.06 -4.38 13.23
CA PRO A 144 6.72 -4.35 13.81
C PRO A 144 6.03 -2.99 13.67
N VAL A 145 6.75 -1.89 13.91
CA VAL A 145 6.18 -0.53 13.78
C VAL A 145 5.87 -0.25 12.31
N GLY A 146 6.80 -0.55 11.42
CA GLY A 146 6.64 -0.42 9.98
C GLY A 146 5.45 -1.22 9.46
N TYR A 147 5.36 -2.50 9.82
CA TYR A 147 4.23 -3.36 9.46
C TYR A 147 2.88 -2.82 9.97
N LEU A 148 2.82 -2.33 11.22
CA LEU A 148 1.58 -1.77 11.77
C LEU A 148 1.13 -0.52 11.01
N ILE A 149 2.07 0.33 10.57
CA ILE A 149 1.79 1.51 9.75
C ILE A 149 1.36 1.10 8.34
N ASP A 150 2.17 0.26 7.71
CA ASP A 150 2.01 -0.19 6.34
C ASP A 150 0.66 -0.88 6.11
N SER A 151 0.27 -1.71 7.06
CA SER A 151 -0.99 -2.43 7.04
C SER A 151 -2.21 -1.60 7.48
N GLY A 152 -2.03 -0.30 7.73
CA GLY A 152 -3.10 0.64 8.10
C GLY A 152 -3.64 0.50 9.52
N ARG A 153 -3.03 -0.37 10.34
CA ARG A 153 -3.43 -0.62 11.74
C ARG A 153 -3.04 0.51 12.67
N MET A 154 -1.93 1.19 12.37
CA MET A 154 -1.44 2.37 13.10
C MET A 154 -1.29 3.53 12.14
N SER A 155 -1.78 4.71 12.52
CA SER A 155 -1.69 5.93 11.73
C SER A 155 -0.57 6.83 12.24
N VAL A 156 0.15 7.50 11.32
CA VAL A 156 1.25 8.41 11.65
C VAL A 156 0.98 9.77 11.05
N MET A 157 0.71 10.76 11.91
CA MET A 157 0.61 12.15 11.51
C MET A 157 2.01 12.79 11.55
N ASP A 158 2.29 13.67 10.59
CA ASP A 158 3.52 14.49 10.57
C ASP A 158 4.84 13.68 10.56
N CYS A 159 4.80 12.43 10.08
CA CYS A 159 5.92 11.48 10.13
C CYS A 159 6.54 11.27 11.54
N ASN A 160 5.82 11.60 12.64
CA ASN A 160 6.34 11.40 13.99
C ASN A 160 6.03 9.98 14.50
N ILE A 161 6.86 9.03 14.06
CA ILE A 161 6.67 7.60 14.37
C ILE A 161 6.72 7.30 15.88
N PRO A 162 7.70 7.81 16.67
CA PRO A 162 7.72 7.55 18.12
C PRO A 162 6.47 8.07 18.83
N GLN A 163 5.97 9.26 18.45
CA GLN A 163 4.72 9.79 19.00
C GLN A 163 3.53 8.90 18.64
N ALA A 164 3.43 8.45 17.39
CA ALA A 164 2.36 7.56 16.94
C ALA A 164 2.35 6.23 17.73
N VAL A 165 3.51 5.62 17.95
CA VAL A 165 3.65 4.41 18.79
C VAL A 165 3.20 4.69 20.24
N SER A 166 3.55 5.86 20.77
CA SER A 166 3.21 6.28 22.13
C SER A 166 1.71 6.49 22.38
N GLU A 167 0.97 6.80 21.31
CA GLU A 167 -0.49 6.97 21.32
C GLU A 167 -1.21 5.67 20.96
N PHE A 168 -0.54 4.77 20.23
CA PHE A 168 -1.09 3.49 19.82
C PHE A 168 -1.07 2.47 20.96
N PHE A 169 0.04 2.31 21.66
CA PHE A 169 0.16 1.44 22.84
C PHE A 169 -0.11 2.23 24.12
N SER A 170 -0.76 1.61 25.11
CA SER A 170 -1.07 2.30 26.37
C SER A 170 0.17 2.56 27.24
N ALA A 171 1.17 1.67 27.14
CA ALA A 171 2.49 1.82 27.72
C ALA A 171 3.46 0.89 26.99
N SER A 172 4.74 1.25 26.91
CA SER A 172 5.77 0.43 26.26
C SER A 172 7.06 0.38 27.09
N CYS A 173 7.91 -0.60 26.81
CA CYS A 173 9.34 -0.47 27.04
C CYS A 173 10.07 -0.43 25.69
N VAL A 174 10.63 0.74 25.36
CA VAL A 174 11.41 1.02 24.17
C VAL A 174 12.80 1.53 24.58
N PRO A 175 13.75 0.64 24.86
CA PRO A 175 15.14 0.99 25.19
C PRO A 175 15.72 2.03 24.21
N GLY A 176 16.31 3.10 24.75
CA GLY A 176 16.84 4.23 23.98
C GLY A 176 15.85 5.37 23.73
N ALA A 177 14.58 5.23 24.08
CA ALA A 177 13.59 6.32 24.02
C ALA A 177 13.59 7.22 25.28
N GLY A 178 14.51 7.01 26.22
CA GLY A 178 14.61 7.79 27.47
C GLY A 178 15.16 9.21 27.32
N VAL A 179 15.53 9.62 26.09
CA VAL A 179 16.03 10.97 25.80
C VAL A 179 14.91 12.02 25.75
N SER A 180 15.25 13.28 26.04
CA SER A 180 14.30 14.40 25.96
C SER A 180 13.69 14.54 24.56
N GLY A 181 12.37 14.61 24.47
CA GLY A 181 11.62 14.80 23.21
C GLY A 181 10.66 13.66 22.85
N TYR A 182 10.77 12.50 23.51
CA TYR A 182 9.82 11.40 23.35
C TYR A 182 8.79 11.35 24.48
N SER A 183 7.63 10.78 24.18
CA SER A 183 6.58 10.57 25.18
C SER A 183 7.05 9.60 26.28
N PRO A 184 6.81 9.91 27.58
CA PRO A 184 7.15 9.01 28.68
C PRO A 184 6.51 7.61 28.58
N SER A 185 5.39 7.47 27.87
CA SER A 185 4.72 6.17 27.70
C SER A 185 5.60 5.13 27.00
N LEU A 186 6.58 5.56 26.18
CA LEU A 186 7.52 4.66 25.52
C LEU A 186 8.50 3.97 26.49
N CYS A 187 8.73 4.56 27.66
CA CYS A 187 9.64 4.05 28.69
C CYS A 187 8.92 3.57 29.95
N GLN A 188 7.58 3.66 29.98
CA GLN A 188 6.76 3.42 31.16
C GLN A 188 6.82 1.97 31.69
N LEU A 189 7.17 1.00 30.85
CA LEU A 189 7.33 -0.40 31.26
C LEU A 189 8.78 -0.80 31.52
N CYS A 190 9.75 0.02 31.10
CA CYS A 190 11.16 -0.26 31.33
C CYS A 190 11.50 -0.24 32.83
N ILE A 191 12.53 -0.99 33.25
CA ILE A 191 12.82 -1.21 34.68
C ILE A 191 14.24 -0.80 35.10
N GLY A 192 15.10 -0.45 34.14
CA GLY A 192 16.50 -0.10 34.38
C GLY A 192 17.35 -1.28 34.83
N ASP A 193 18.55 -0.94 35.32
CA ASP A 193 19.52 -1.87 35.90
C ASP A 193 18.99 -2.57 37.16
N GLU A 194 19.86 -3.32 37.86
CA GLU A 194 19.48 -4.01 39.09
C GLU A 194 18.97 -3.08 40.20
N ASN A 195 19.41 -1.82 40.20
CA ASN A 195 19.03 -0.78 41.16
C ASN A 195 17.89 0.11 40.62
N GLY A 196 17.44 -0.10 39.39
CA GLY A 196 16.44 0.71 38.70
C GLY A 196 16.91 2.11 38.26
N GLY A 197 18.23 2.36 38.26
CA GLY A 197 18.78 3.71 38.05
C GLY A 197 18.80 4.17 36.58
N THR A 198 19.08 3.25 35.66
CA THR A 198 19.29 3.55 34.23
C THR A 198 18.10 3.15 33.34
N ARG A 199 16.90 3.51 33.81
CA ARG A 199 15.63 3.19 33.14
C ARG A 199 15.60 3.63 31.67
N CYS A 200 15.20 2.73 30.79
CA CYS A 200 15.07 2.97 29.34
C CYS A 200 16.40 3.26 28.63
N ALA A 201 17.53 2.89 29.23
CA ALA A 201 18.83 2.91 28.57
C ALA A 201 18.84 1.99 27.33
N LYS A 202 19.76 2.25 26.38
CA LYS A 202 19.78 1.56 25.08
C LYS A 202 20.31 0.12 25.15
N ASN A 203 21.14 -0.19 26.14
CA ASN A 203 21.88 -1.46 26.23
C ASN A 203 21.36 -2.32 27.38
N SER A 204 21.67 -3.63 27.32
CA SER A 204 21.18 -4.63 28.28
C SER A 204 21.91 -4.63 29.63
N GLN A 205 23.01 -3.89 29.77
CA GLN A 205 23.72 -3.74 31.05
C GLN A 205 23.03 -2.71 31.94
N GLU A 206 22.42 -1.71 31.31
CA GLU A 206 21.74 -0.59 31.96
C GLU A 206 20.20 -0.74 31.93
N GLU A 207 19.64 -1.48 30.98
CA GLU A 207 18.20 -1.76 30.93
C GLU A 207 17.95 -3.27 30.80
N ARG A 208 17.38 -3.87 31.84
CA ARG A 208 17.12 -5.33 31.86
C ARG A 208 16.07 -5.78 30.85
N TYR A 209 15.22 -4.88 30.36
CA TYR A 209 14.29 -5.15 29.26
C TYR A 209 14.84 -4.80 27.87
N ALA A 210 16.12 -4.48 27.73
CA ALA A 210 16.75 -4.25 26.44
C ALA A 210 17.16 -5.55 25.73
N ASP A 211 17.27 -5.45 24.40
CA ASP A 211 17.59 -6.57 23.51
C ASP A 211 16.53 -7.68 23.45
N TYR A 212 16.80 -8.75 22.68
CA TYR A 212 15.85 -9.84 22.45
C TYR A 212 15.39 -10.50 23.75
N SER A 213 16.33 -10.93 24.60
CA SER A 213 16.00 -11.58 25.87
C SER A 213 15.30 -10.63 26.84
N GLY A 214 15.69 -9.35 26.88
CA GLY A 214 15.04 -8.35 27.74
C GLY A 214 13.61 -8.02 27.29
N ALA A 215 13.37 -7.88 25.98
CA ALA A 215 12.02 -7.66 25.45
C ALA A 215 11.11 -8.87 25.72
N PHE A 216 11.63 -10.10 25.60
CA PHE A 216 10.89 -11.30 25.99
C PHE A 216 10.67 -11.37 27.51
N ARG A 217 11.66 -11.00 28.33
CA ARG A 217 11.53 -10.90 29.78
C ARG A 217 10.43 -9.93 30.20
N CYS A 218 10.33 -8.77 29.56
CA CYS A 218 9.25 -7.79 29.75
C CYS A 218 7.85 -8.40 29.53
N LEU A 219 7.71 -9.32 28.56
CA LEU A 219 6.48 -10.09 28.37
C LEU A 219 6.34 -11.19 29.44
N ALA A 220 7.40 -11.94 29.73
CA ALA A 220 7.33 -13.06 30.68
C ALA A 220 6.97 -12.61 32.10
N GLU A 221 7.49 -11.46 32.55
CA GLU A 221 7.22 -10.87 33.87
C GLU A 221 5.86 -10.15 33.95
N GLY A 222 5.08 -10.11 32.86
CA GLY A 222 3.74 -9.51 32.86
C GLY A 222 3.70 -7.99 32.68
N ALA A 223 4.85 -7.34 32.48
CA ALA A 223 4.92 -5.89 32.26
C ALA A 223 4.24 -5.51 30.95
N GLY A 224 4.56 -6.19 29.84
CA GLY A 224 3.89 -6.04 28.55
C GLY A 224 2.89 -7.15 28.22
N ASP A 225 2.10 -6.92 27.18
CA ASP A 225 1.14 -7.89 26.63
C ASP A 225 1.64 -8.56 25.35
N VAL A 226 2.51 -7.88 24.60
CA VAL A 226 3.17 -8.37 23.38
C VAL A 226 4.67 -8.02 23.39
N ALA A 227 5.52 -8.92 22.92
CA ALA A 227 6.94 -8.67 22.68
C ALA A 227 7.33 -8.88 21.22
N PHE A 228 8.14 -7.99 20.67
CA PHE A 228 8.66 -8.09 19.31
C PHE A 228 10.11 -8.56 19.35
N VAL A 229 10.35 -9.81 18.94
CA VAL A 229 11.65 -10.51 19.10
C VAL A 229 11.94 -11.43 17.92
N LYS A 230 13.11 -12.07 17.91
CA LYS A 230 13.46 -13.08 16.90
C LYS A 230 12.72 -14.39 17.19
N HIS A 231 12.46 -15.18 16.15
CA HIS A 231 11.83 -16.49 16.26
C HIS A 231 12.52 -17.47 17.24
N THR A 232 13.84 -17.37 17.45
CA THR A 232 14.57 -18.22 18.40
C THR A 232 14.43 -17.79 19.87
N THR A 233 14.13 -16.51 20.11
CA THR A 233 14.27 -15.89 21.43
C THR A 233 13.49 -16.59 22.53
N VAL A 234 12.28 -17.09 22.24
CA VAL A 234 11.49 -17.81 23.24
C VAL A 234 12.13 -19.16 23.58
N ALA A 235 12.62 -19.89 22.59
CA ALA A 235 13.31 -21.16 22.82
C ALA A 235 14.62 -20.96 23.60
N ASP A 236 15.36 -19.90 23.29
CA ASP A 236 16.61 -19.53 23.97
C ASP A 236 16.40 -19.19 25.46
N ASN A 237 15.18 -18.81 25.85
CA ASN A 237 14.85 -18.32 27.19
C ASN A 237 13.81 -19.16 27.95
N THR A 238 13.50 -20.37 27.48
CA THR A 238 12.53 -21.26 28.13
C THR A 238 13.08 -22.68 28.28
N ASN A 239 12.33 -23.55 28.96
CA ASN A 239 12.66 -24.97 29.13
C ASN A 239 14.05 -25.21 29.75
N GLY A 240 14.50 -24.30 30.61
CA GLY A 240 15.80 -24.40 31.29
C GLY A 240 17.03 -24.06 30.43
N VAL A 241 16.86 -23.53 29.21
CA VAL A 241 17.98 -23.12 28.34
C VAL A 241 18.70 -21.90 28.88
N ASN A 242 17.95 -20.87 29.31
CA ASN A 242 18.53 -19.71 29.98
C ASN A 242 18.64 -19.94 31.49
N PRO A 243 19.85 -19.94 32.08
CA PRO A 243 20.06 -20.17 33.50
C PRO A 243 19.65 -18.99 34.40
N ALA A 244 19.30 -17.83 33.81
CA ALA A 244 18.89 -16.66 34.57
C ALA A 244 17.64 -16.94 35.42
N VAL A 245 17.62 -16.38 36.63
CA VAL A 245 16.57 -16.63 37.63
C VAL A 245 15.16 -16.33 37.08
N TRP A 246 15.01 -15.28 36.28
CA TRP A 246 13.72 -14.89 35.69
C TRP A 246 13.19 -15.87 34.64
N ALA A 247 14.06 -16.68 34.02
CA ALA A 247 13.72 -17.59 32.93
C ALA A 247 13.54 -19.05 33.37
N LYS A 248 13.95 -19.39 34.59
CA LYS A 248 14.10 -20.76 35.10
C LYS A 248 12.84 -21.62 34.95
N ASP A 249 11.67 -21.05 35.24
CA ASP A 249 10.40 -21.78 35.29
C ASP A 249 9.52 -21.56 34.04
N LEU A 250 10.03 -20.84 33.03
CA LEU A 250 9.26 -20.53 31.82
C LEU A 250 9.20 -21.74 30.88
N LYS A 251 8.01 -22.07 30.39
CA LYS A 251 7.81 -23.13 29.39
C LYS A 251 7.53 -22.53 28.03
N LEU A 252 8.08 -23.16 26.98
CA LEU A 252 7.86 -22.74 25.59
C LEU A 252 6.37 -22.65 25.24
N ASN A 253 5.57 -23.60 25.74
CA ASN A 253 4.13 -23.71 25.45
C ASN A 253 3.25 -22.69 26.17
N ASP A 254 3.81 -21.86 27.06
CA ASP A 254 3.10 -20.77 27.73
C ASP A 254 2.96 -19.53 26.82
N PHE A 255 3.56 -19.56 25.64
CA PHE A 255 3.62 -18.47 24.68
C PHE A 255 3.12 -18.88 23.29
N GLU A 256 2.64 -17.90 22.52
CA GLU A 256 2.17 -18.08 21.15
C GLU A 256 2.63 -16.90 20.27
N LEU A 257 2.70 -17.15 18.96
CA LEU A 257 2.99 -16.16 17.93
C LEU A 257 1.70 -15.47 17.49
N LEU A 258 1.79 -14.18 17.14
CA LEU A 258 0.75 -13.47 16.41
C LEU A 258 1.08 -13.42 14.92
N CYS A 259 0.18 -13.93 14.09
CA CYS A 259 0.35 -13.99 12.65
C CYS A 259 -0.26 -12.75 11.97
N ARG A 260 0.20 -12.44 10.74
CA ARG A 260 -0.24 -11.26 9.98
C ARG A 260 -1.73 -11.26 9.64
N ASP A 261 -2.30 -12.45 9.45
CA ASP A 261 -3.72 -12.69 9.18
C ASP A 261 -4.62 -12.50 10.42
N GLY A 262 -4.03 -12.26 11.59
CA GLY A 262 -4.75 -12.13 12.86
C GLY A 262 -4.95 -13.45 13.60
N SER A 263 -4.49 -14.58 13.07
CA SER A 263 -4.46 -15.85 13.78
C SER A 263 -3.31 -15.91 14.80
N ARG A 264 -3.32 -16.95 15.63
CA ARG A 264 -2.23 -17.28 16.57
C ARG A 264 -1.65 -18.63 16.20
N ALA A 265 -0.34 -18.80 16.37
CA ALA A 265 0.35 -20.06 16.12
C ALA A 265 1.25 -20.45 17.28
N ALA A 266 1.58 -21.73 17.39
CA ALA A 266 2.59 -22.21 18.34
C ALA A 266 3.98 -21.64 17.99
N ILE A 267 4.85 -21.50 18.98
CA ILE A 267 6.20 -20.91 18.80
C ILE A 267 7.00 -21.65 17.73
N ASN A 268 6.90 -22.96 17.64
CA ASN A 268 7.60 -23.78 16.64
C ASN A 268 7.08 -23.62 15.21
N SER A 269 5.91 -22.99 15.02
CA SER A 269 5.32 -22.73 13.70
C SER A 269 5.77 -21.39 13.10
N TYR A 270 6.89 -20.82 13.58
CA TYR A 270 7.40 -19.52 13.13
C TYR A 270 7.64 -19.45 11.62
N ALA A 271 7.91 -20.56 10.94
CA ALA A 271 8.14 -20.59 9.49
C ALA A 271 6.89 -20.19 8.68
N GLY A 272 5.69 -20.38 9.23
CA GLY A 272 4.43 -19.94 8.63
C GLY A 272 3.78 -18.74 9.35
N CYS A 273 4.40 -18.22 10.41
CA CYS A 273 3.84 -17.15 11.23
C CYS A 273 4.94 -16.21 11.71
N TYR A 274 5.25 -15.22 10.87
CA TYR A 274 6.25 -14.18 11.13
C TYR A 274 5.78 -12.83 10.55
N LEU A 275 6.42 -11.74 10.97
CA LEU A 275 6.13 -10.39 10.48
C LEU A 275 6.92 -10.09 9.21
N ALA A 276 8.23 -10.31 9.26
CA ALA A 276 9.11 -10.22 8.09
C ALA A 276 10.33 -11.13 8.28
N LYS A 277 10.87 -11.61 7.17
CA LYS A 277 12.20 -12.21 7.11
C LYS A 277 13.22 -11.08 7.04
N VAL A 278 14.15 -11.04 7.98
CA VAL A 278 15.20 -10.03 7.99
C VAL A 278 16.39 -10.54 7.17
N PRO A 279 16.77 -9.83 6.10
CA PRO A 279 17.86 -10.25 5.22
C PRO A 279 19.22 -10.03 5.88
N ALA A 280 20.21 -10.80 5.44
CA ALA A 280 21.60 -10.55 5.79
C ALA A 280 22.13 -9.26 5.12
N HIS A 281 23.29 -8.79 5.59
CA HIS A 281 23.97 -7.70 4.92
C HIS A 281 24.40 -8.12 3.51
N ALA A 282 24.54 -7.15 2.62
CA ALA A 282 25.00 -7.39 1.27
C ALA A 282 25.94 -6.30 0.76
N VAL A 283 26.87 -6.70 -0.10
CA VAL A 283 27.69 -5.82 -0.92
C VAL A 283 26.80 -5.25 -2.01
N VAL A 284 26.74 -3.92 -2.05
CA VAL A 284 25.90 -3.14 -2.96
C VAL A 284 26.79 -2.38 -3.95
N VAL A 285 26.39 -2.37 -5.22
CA VAL A 285 27.10 -1.73 -6.34
C VAL A 285 26.12 -1.02 -7.28
N ARG A 286 26.62 -0.29 -8.27
CA ARG A 286 25.77 0.30 -9.33
C ARG A 286 25.20 -0.76 -10.27
N PRO A 287 24.09 -0.47 -10.97
CA PRO A 287 23.51 -1.38 -11.96
C PRO A 287 24.47 -1.83 -13.07
N ASP A 288 25.36 -0.94 -13.52
CA ASP A 288 26.32 -1.17 -14.59
C ASP A 288 27.58 -1.92 -14.15
N THR A 289 27.83 -2.06 -12.84
CA THR A 289 28.92 -2.88 -12.31
C THR A 289 28.61 -4.36 -12.45
N ASP A 290 29.59 -5.15 -12.92
CA ASP A 290 29.50 -6.61 -13.00
C ASP A 290 29.55 -7.24 -11.60
N GLY A 291 28.39 -7.66 -11.09
CA GLY A 291 28.27 -8.29 -9.79
C GLY A 291 28.96 -9.66 -9.69
N ALA A 292 29.09 -10.39 -10.81
CA ALA A 292 29.76 -11.68 -10.82
C ALA A 292 31.28 -11.54 -10.66
N GLU A 293 31.86 -10.48 -11.24
CA GLU A 293 33.27 -10.15 -11.06
C GLU A 293 33.57 -9.75 -9.60
N VAL A 294 32.72 -8.90 -9.01
CA VAL A 294 32.82 -8.52 -7.59
C VAL A 294 32.74 -9.75 -6.68
N PHE A 295 31.75 -10.63 -6.91
CA PHE A 295 31.62 -11.87 -6.15
C PHE A 295 32.83 -12.80 -6.33
N SER A 296 33.35 -12.94 -7.55
CA SER A 296 34.51 -13.80 -7.85
C SER A 296 35.76 -13.35 -7.09
N MET A 297 36.00 -12.04 -7.03
CA MET A 297 37.08 -11.44 -6.25
C MET A 297 36.92 -11.74 -4.75
N LEU A 298 35.72 -11.50 -4.22
CA LEU A 298 35.41 -11.74 -2.81
C LEU A 298 35.47 -13.22 -2.45
N GLN A 299 35.05 -14.11 -3.35
CA GLN A 299 35.15 -15.55 -3.18
C GLN A 299 36.60 -16.02 -3.14
N ALA A 300 37.47 -15.48 -4.01
CA ALA A 300 38.90 -15.75 -3.96
C ALA A 300 39.51 -15.28 -2.62
N GLY A 301 39.16 -14.07 -2.20
CA GLY A 301 39.56 -13.51 -0.90
C GLY A 301 39.12 -14.37 0.27
N GLN A 302 37.86 -14.78 0.30
CA GLN A 302 37.33 -15.65 1.34
C GLN A 302 38.01 -17.02 1.39
N ARG A 303 38.28 -17.64 0.24
CA ARG A 303 38.97 -18.96 0.20
C ARG A 303 40.34 -18.90 0.86
N GLN A 304 41.02 -17.75 0.76
CA GLN A 304 42.36 -17.58 1.30
C GLN A 304 42.39 -16.97 2.70
N PHE A 305 41.48 -16.04 3.00
CA PHE A 305 41.50 -15.18 4.20
C PHE A 305 40.25 -15.31 5.08
N GLY A 306 39.28 -16.16 4.73
CA GLY A 306 38.00 -16.29 5.44
C GLY A 306 38.02 -17.19 6.68
N SER A 307 39.10 -17.94 6.94
CA SER A 307 39.22 -18.77 8.15
C SER A 307 39.80 -17.99 9.33
N ASP A 308 39.20 -18.14 10.51
CA ASP A 308 39.71 -17.56 11.76
C ASP A 308 41.08 -18.11 12.19
N HIS A 309 41.49 -19.23 11.61
CA HIS A 309 42.78 -19.88 11.87
C HIS A 309 43.91 -19.37 10.96
N ASN A 310 43.61 -18.44 10.04
CA ASN A 310 44.62 -17.89 9.15
C ASN A 310 45.63 -17.03 9.91
N ILE A 311 46.91 -17.19 9.55
CA ILE A 311 48.01 -16.37 10.05
C ILE A 311 48.12 -15.16 9.13
N GLY A 312 47.86 -13.95 9.66
CA GLY A 312 47.90 -12.70 8.90
C GLY A 312 46.54 -12.03 8.82
N PHE A 313 46.15 -11.58 7.61
CA PHE A 313 44.86 -10.92 7.39
C PHE A 313 43.70 -11.91 7.49
N LYS A 314 42.66 -11.52 8.23
CA LYS A 314 41.41 -12.27 8.39
C LYS A 314 40.25 -11.41 7.89
N MET A 315 39.51 -11.93 6.93
CA MET A 315 38.49 -11.15 6.23
C MET A 315 37.31 -10.79 7.13
N PHE A 316 36.84 -11.74 7.95
CA PHE A 316 35.66 -11.54 8.80
C PHE A 316 36.01 -11.11 10.23
N ASP A 317 37.23 -11.34 10.74
CA ASP A 317 37.62 -10.96 12.10
C ASP A 317 38.05 -9.47 12.19
N SER A 318 37.38 -8.69 13.05
CA SER A 318 37.68 -7.26 13.27
C SER A 318 38.45 -6.97 14.56
N SER A 319 38.74 -7.99 15.38
CA SER A 319 39.30 -7.83 16.74
C SER A 319 40.65 -7.11 16.77
N LEU A 320 41.48 -7.28 15.75
CA LEU A 320 42.80 -6.63 15.63
C LEU A 320 42.74 -5.10 15.51
N TYR A 321 41.61 -4.54 15.08
CA TYR A 321 41.46 -3.12 14.81
C TYR A 321 40.86 -2.35 16.00
N GLY A 322 40.47 -3.04 17.07
CA GLY A 322 39.76 -2.44 18.20
C GLY A 322 38.30 -2.07 17.88
N GLY A 323 37.71 -2.72 16.87
CA GLY A 323 36.32 -2.53 16.45
C GLY A 323 35.59 -3.87 16.27
N LYS A 324 34.35 -3.81 15.78
CA LYS A 324 33.51 -4.97 15.42
C LYS A 324 32.83 -4.71 14.09
N ASP A 325 32.54 -5.78 13.35
CA ASP A 325 31.79 -5.74 12.09
C ASP A 325 32.37 -4.75 11.06
N LEU A 326 33.70 -4.70 10.92
CA LEU A 326 34.39 -3.82 9.97
C LEU A 326 34.43 -4.47 8.57
N LEU A 327 33.94 -3.81 7.53
CA LEU A 327 33.74 -4.28 6.14
C LEU A 327 32.65 -5.36 6.00
N PHE A 328 32.70 -6.36 6.87
CA PHE A 328 31.76 -7.46 6.96
C PHE A 328 31.46 -7.72 8.42
N LYS A 329 30.33 -8.37 8.71
CA LYS A 329 30.05 -8.82 10.07
C LYS A 329 31.07 -9.86 10.53
N ASP A 330 31.44 -9.79 11.81
CA ASP A 330 32.36 -10.75 12.41
C ASP A 330 31.74 -12.16 12.50
N SER A 331 30.42 -12.25 12.50
CA SER A 331 29.67 -13.51 12.46
C SER A 331 29.57 -14.14 11.07
N THR A 332 30.14 -13.53 10.04
CA THR A 332 30.06 -14.04 8.66
C THR A 332 30.88 -15.32 8.52
N ILE A 333 30.22 -16.42 8.16
CA ILE A 333 30.89 -17.70 7.87
C ILE A 333 31.29 -17.79 6.39
N ARG A 334 30.49 -17.19 5.50
CA ARG A 334 30.80 -17.07 4.06
C ARG A 334 29.94 -16.02 3.36
N LEU A 335 30.39 -15.60 2.20
CA LEU A 335 29.73 -14.76 1.23
C LEU A 335 29.11 -15.63 0.12
N ILE A 336 27.94 -15.22 -0.35
CA ILE A 336 27.18 -15.89 -1.41
C ILE A 336 26.86 -14.94 -2.55
N ALA A 337 26.81 -15.46 -3.78
CA ALA A 337 26.32 -14.70 -4.92
C ALA A 337 24.82 -14.47 -4.78
N ILE A 338 24.38 -13.26 -5.14
CA ILE A 338 22.96 -12.96 -5.26
C ILE A 338 22.57 -13.17 -6.73
N GLU A 339 21.69 -14.13 -6.98
CA GLU A 339 21.24 -14.47 -8.34
C GLU A 339 20.39 -13.35 -8.94
N ASN A 340 19.35 -12.94 -8.22
CA ASN A 340 18.51 -11.83 -8.63
C ASN A 340 18.98 -10.54 -7.95
N GLN A 341 19.79 -9.77 -8.68
CA GLN A 341 20.46 -8.57 -8.18
C GLN A 341 19.53 -7.35 -8.18
N SER A 342 18.41 -7.47 -7.49
CA SER A 342 17.54 -6.34 -7.15
C SER A 342 17.45 -6.23 -5.63
N TYR A 343 17.30 -5.01 -5.12
CA TYR A 343 17.13 -4.83 -3.68
C TYR A 343 15.77 -5.38 -3.22
N GLN A 344 14.76 -5.37 -4.09
CA GLN A 344 13.43 -5.88 -3.77
C GLN A 344 13.46 -7.39 -3.51
N ASP A 345 14.10 -8.13 -4.41
CA ASP A 345 14.21 -9.59 -4.32
C ASP A 345 15.09 -10.01 -3.14
N TRP A 346 16.18 -9.28 -2.89
CA TRP A 346 17.08 -9.57 -1.76
C TRP A 346 16.42 -9.31 -0.40
N LEU A 347 15.73 -8.18 -0.27
CA LEU A 347 15.10 -7.80 0.99
C LEU A 347 13.82 -8.60 1.28
N GLY A 348 13.09 -8.98 0.23
CA GLY A 348 11.81 -9.65 0.33
C GLY A 348 10.66 -8.67 0.60
N GLU A 349 9.50 -8.98 0.03
CA GLU A 349 8.29 -8.17 0.09
C GLU A 349 7.93 -7.75 1.52
N GLU A 350 7.88 -8.68 2.48
CA GLU A 350 7.45 -8.36 3.85
C GLU A 350 8.36 -7.33 4.54
N TYR A 351 9.65 -7.38 4.27
CA TYR A 351 10.62 -6.45 4.84
C TYR A 351 10.50 -5.08 4.17
N LEU A 352 10.33 -5.04 2.84
CA LEU A 352 10.09 -3.80 2.09
C LEU A 352 8.82 -3.10 2.56
N HIS A 353 7.73 -3.84 2.76
CA HIS A 353 6.48 -3.32 3.28
C HIS A 353 6.70 -2.64 4.65
N ALA A 354 7.39 -3.33 5.57
CA ALA A 354 7.69 -2.75 6.87
C ALA A 354 8.57 -1.48 6.76
N LEU A 355 9.63 -1.50 5.96
CA LEU A 355 10.47 -0.31 5.77
C LEU A 355 9.71 0.84 5.12
N SER A 356 8.81 0.54 4.18
CA SER A 356 8.01 1.58 3.52
C SER A 356 7.11 2.32 4.50
N GLY A 357 6.52 1.63 5.49
CA GLY A 357 5.74 2.26 6.55
C GLY A 357 6.56 3.20 7.46
N LEU A 358 7.88 3.02 7.51
CA LEU A 358 8.80 3.90 8.24
C LEU A 358 9.39 5.02 7.37
N ASP A 359 9.26 4.90 6.03
CA ASP A 359 9.83 5.84 5.06
C ASP A 359 8.97 7.11 4.99
N CYS A 360 9.05 7.88 6.06
CA CYS A 360 8.35 9.12 6.27
C CYS A 360 9.33 10.06 6.99
N SER A 361 9.64 11.19 6.36
CA SER A 361 10.50 12.23 6.94
C SER A 361 9.71 13.54 7.01
N PRO A 362 9.65 14.21 8.18
CA PRO A 362 8.97 15.50 8.31
C PRO A 362 9.46 16.54 7.30
N ASP A 363 10.77 16.54 7.00
CA ASP A 363 11.40 17.48 6.06
C ASP A 363 10.96 17.29 4.60
N ARG A 364 10.37 16.12 4.30
CA ARG A 364 9.86 15.78 2.95
C ARG A 364 8.35 15.97 2.84
N LEU A 365 7.64 16.30 3.92
CA LEU A 365 6.21 16.54 3.87
C LEU A 365 5.92 17.93 3.30
N PRO A 366 5.00 18.06 2.33
CA PRO A 366 4.58 19.37 1.86
C PRO A 366 3.85 20.13 2.98
N GLU A 367 3.99 21.46 3.01
CA GLU A 367 3.27 22.29 4.00
C GLU A 367 1.75 22.14 3.86
N TYR A 368 1.29 22.00 2.62
CA TYR A 368 -0.12 21.92 2.26
C TYR A 368 -0.44 20.60 1.55
N LEU A 369 -1.60 20.03 1.88
CA LEU A 369 -2.29 19.02 1.10
C LEU A 369 -3.42 19.72 0.31
N ARG A 370 -3.21 19.90 -0.99
CA ARG A 370 -4.18 20.53 -1.90
C ARG A 370 -5.25 19.51 -2.29
N TRP A 371 -6.46 19.73 -1.81
CA TRP A 371 -7.63 18.87 -2.03
C TRP A 371 -8.49 19.39 -3.19
N CYS A 372 -8.78 18.55 -4.18
CA CYS A 372 -9.64 18.92 -5.29
C CYS A 372 -11.13 18.86 -4.92
N THR A 373 -11.90 19.89 -5.27
CA THR A 373 -13.36 19.95 -5.06
C THR A 373 -14.10 20.18 -6.36
N LEU A 374 -15.25 19.54 -6.55
CA LEU A 374 -16.01 19.49 -7.81
C LEU A 374 -17.28 20.33 -7.80
N SER A 375 -17.64 20.92 -6.67
CA SER A 375 -18.82 21.78 -6.54
C SER A 375 -18.61 22.92 -5.55
N HIS A 376 -19.50 23.92 -5.60
CA HIS A 376 -19.50 25.00 -4.62
C HIS A 376 -19.69 24.50 -3.19
N GLY A 377 -20.60 23.54 -2.97
CA GLY A 377 -20.82 22.90 -1.66
C GLY A 377 -19.57 22.20 -1.14
N GLU A 378 -18.86 21.46 -1.99
CA GLU A 378 -17.59 20.82 -1.61
C GLU A 378 -16.49 21.83 -1.30
N LEU A 379 -16.40 22.92 -2.06
CA LEU A 379 -15.41 23.98 -1.81
C LEU A 379 -15.64 24.64 -0.44
N LEU A 380 -16.89 24.91 -0.07
CA LEU A 380 -17.25 25.44 1.24
C LEU A 380 -16.92 24.45 2.37
N LYS A 381 -17.39 23.19 2.24
CA LYS A 381 -17.10 22.14 3.23
C LYS A 381 -15.61 21.90 3.39
N CYS A 382 -14.85 21.94 2.30
CA CYS A 382 -13.40 21.77 2.33
C CYS A 382 -12.72 22.93 3.06
N SER A 383 -13.20 24.16 2.87
CA SER A 383 -12.66 25.34 3.55
C SER A 383 -12.89 25.25 5.07
N ASP A 384 -14.08 24.82 5.50
CA ASP A 384 -14.39 24.56 6.92
C ASP A 384 -13.58 23.40 7.49
N MET A 385 -13.37 22.35 6.70
CA MET A 385 -12.49 21.22 7.04
C MET A 385 -11.06 21.71 7.29
N ALA A 386 -10.50 22.50 6.37
CA ALA A 386 -9.16 23.05 6.49
C ALA A 386 -8.99 23.93 7.74
N MET A 387 -9.95 24.80 8.03
CA MET A 387 -9.94 25.62 9.24
C MET A 387 -10.03 24.78 10.52
N SER A 388 -10.92 23.78 10.54
CA SER A 388 -11.14 22.92 11.71
C SER A 388 -9.92 22.06 12.00
N PHE A 389 -9.27 21.52 10.96
CA PHE A 389 -8.03 20.75 11.08
C PHE A 389 -6.89 21.64 11.60
N SER A 390 -6.76 22.86 11.06
CA SER A 390 -5.75 23.80 11.51
C SER A 390 -5.94 24.20 12.98
N LYS A 391 -7.18 24.36 13.47
CA LYS A 391 -7.47 24.64 14.89
C LYS A 391 -7.05 23.52 15.84
N LYS A 392 -6.98 22.28 15.34
CA LYS A 392 -6.49 21.11 16.09
C LYS A 392 -5.01 20.83 15.84
N ASN A 393 -4.29 21.75 15.18
CA ASN A 393 -2.88 21.61 14.82
C ASN A 393 -2.56 20.35 13.99
N LEU A 394 -3.52 19.90 13.17
CA LEU A 394 -3.29 18.74 12.30
C LEU A 394 -2.40 19.13 11.12
N LYS A 395 -1.54 18.19 10.70
CA LYS A 395 -0.55 18.37 9.63
C LYS A 395 -0.62 17.23 8.61
N PRO A 396 -0.40 17.50 7.30
CA PRO A 396 -0.21 18.84 6.69
C PRO A 396 -1.48 19.70 6.72
N LYS A 397 -1.35 21.01 6.47
CA LYS A 397 -2.53 21.90 6.38
C LYS A 397 -3.31 21.56 5.11
N VAL A 398 -4.64 21.64 5.14
CA VAL A 398 -5.45 21.43 3.92
C VAL A 398 -5.61 22.74 3.16
N GLN A 399 -5.52 22.70 1.83
CA GLN A 399 -5.90 23.79 0.93
C GLN A 399 -6.88 23.27 -0.11
N CYS A 400 -7.92 24.02 -0.44
CA CYS A 400 -8.97 23.56 -1.36
C CYS A 400 -8.78 24.17 -2.75
N VAL A 401 -8.84 23.33 -3.79
CA VAL A 401 -8.67 23.73 -5.19
C VAL A 401 -9.88 23.24 -5.99
N SER A 402 -10.54 24.13 -6.74
CA SER A 402 -11.68 23.73 -7.55
C SER A 402 -11.25 23.04 -8.85
N GLY A 403 -11.89 21.92 -9.15
CA GLY A 403 -11.83 21.22 -10.43
C GLY A 403 -13.17 21.28 -11.15
N THR A 404 -13.14 21.20 -12.48
CA THR A 404 -14.33 21.23 -13.33
C THR A 404 -14.95 19.84 -13.54
N SER A 405 -14.18 18.78 -13.32
CA SER A 405 -14.57 17.39 -13.44
C SER A 405 -13.61 16.48 -12.67
N PRO A 406 -13.98 15.22 -12.36
CA PRO A 406 -13.04 14.24 -11.82
C PRO A 406 -11.77 14.11 -12.69
N GLU A 407 -11.92 14.12 -14.01
CA GLU A 407 -10.80 14.02 -14.96
C GLU A 407 -9.87 15.23 -14.93
N ASP A 408 -10.40 16.44 -14.78
CA ASP A 408 -9.61 17.66 -14.56
C ASP A 408 -8.80 17.55 -13.27
N CYS A 409 -9.40 17.10 -12.17
CA CYS A 409 -8.69 16.86 -10.91
C CYS A 409 -7.60 15.78 -11.05
N MET A 410 -7.89 14.65 -11.69
CA MET A 410 -6.89 13.59 -11.93
C MET A 410 -5.71 14.11 -12.76
N GLN A 411 -5.98 14.92 -13.78
CA GLN A 411 -4.94 15.56 -14.60
C GLN A 411 -4.11 16.57 -13.80
N LYS A 412 -4.74 17.39 -12.95
CA LYS A 412 -4.05 18.33 -12.05
C LYS A 412 -3.16 17.60 -11.04
N ILE A 413 -3.60 16.46 -10.51
CA ILE A 413 -2.78 15.64 -9.59
C ILE A 413 -1.59 15.03 -10.33
N LYS A 414 -1.79 14.49 -11.53
CA LYS A 414 -0.70 14.00 -12.39
C LYS A 414 0.36 15.08 -12.66
N LYS A 415 -0.06 16.34 -12.82
CA LYS A 415 0.82 17.50 -12.99
C LYS A 415 1.38 18.08 -11.68
N LYS A 416 1.04 17.50 -10.52
CA LYS A 416 1.42 17.97 -9.18
C LYS A 416 0.92 19.40 -8.87
N GLU A 417 -0.20 19.81 -9.48
CA GLU A 417 -0.89 21.09 -9.21
C GLU A 417 -1.90 20.96 -8.04
N VAL A 418 -2.40 19.75 -7.82
CA VAL A 418 -3.29 19.33 -6.73
C VAL A 418 -2.73 18.02 -6.17
N ASP A 419 -3.06 17.66 -4.93
CA ASP A 419 -2.44 16.50 -4.25
C ASP A 419 -3.41 15.34 -4.04
N ALA A 420 -4.70 15.62 -3.80
CA ALA A 420 -5.67 14.58 -3.44
C ALA A 420 -7.08 14.86 -3.99
N ILE A 421 -7.83 13.77 -4.25
CA ILE A 421 -9.27 13.78 -4.54
C ILE A 421 -9.91 12.47 -4.03
N THR A 422 -11.13 12.53 -3.50
CA THR A 422 -11.90 11.32 -3.19
C THR A 422 -12.65 10.85 -4.44
N LEU A 423 -12.50 9.57 -4.82
CA LEU A 423 -13.10 9.00 -6.02
C LEU A 423 -13.91 7.72 -5.72
N ASP A 424 -14.96 7.54 -6.52
CA ASP A 424 -15.74 6.29 -6.63
C ASP A 424 -14.94 5.22 -7.38
N GLY A 425 -15.22 3.93 -7.14
CA GLY A 425 -14.55 2.79 -7.78
C GLY A 425 -14.39 2.88 -9.31
N GLY A 426 -15.37 3.48 -10.02
CA GLY A 426 -15.29 3.68 -11.47
C GLY A 426 -14.20 4.67 -11.87
N PHE A 427 -14.01 5.72 -11.08
CA PHE A 427 -12.96 6.71 -11.31
C PHE A 427 -11.61 6.29 -10.74
N ILE A 428 -11.56 5.45 -9.69
CA ILE A 428 -10.30 4.87 -9.18
C ILE A 428 -9.59 4.09 -10.29
N TYR A 429 -10.35 3.35 -11.11
CA TYR A 429 -9.80 2.63 -12.25
C TYR A 429 -9.13 3.57 -13.25
N THR A 430 -9.85 4.60 -13.68
CA THR A 430 -9.34 5.62 -14.61
C THR A 430 -8.15 6.38 -14.01
N ALA A 431 -8.22 6.73 -12.73
CA ALA A 431 -7.17 7.40 -11.97
C ALA A 431 -5.86 6.60 -11.99
N GLY A 432 -5.92 5.31 -11.69
CA GLY A 432 -4.76 4.44 -11.70
C GLY A 432 -4.25 4.15 -13.12
N LYS A 433 -5.12 3.69 -14.01
CA LYS A 433 -4.72 3.24 -15.35
C LYS A 433 -4.26 4.36 -16.28
N THR A 434 -4.97 5.50 -16.30
CA THR A 434 -4.72 6.60 -17.25
C THR A 434 -3.79 7.66 -16.66
N TYR A 435 -3.96 7.95 -15.36
CA TYR A 435 -3.26 9.04 -14.70
C TYR A 435 -2.12 8.57 -13.78
N GLY A 436 -2.01 7.27 -13.49
CA GLY A 436 -0.96 6.71 -12.65
C GLY A 436 -1.14 7.04 -11.17
N LEU A 437 -2.36 7.35 -10.71
CA LEU A 437 -2.63 7.69 -9.32
C LEU A 437 -2.77 6.43 -8.44
N VAL A 438 -2.52 6.59 -7.14
CA VAL A 438 -2.60 5.51 -6.15
C VAL A 438 -3.54 5.88 -5.00
N PRO A 439 -4.24 4.91 -4.38
CA PRO A 439 -5.05 5.16 -3.20
C PRO A 439 -4.17 5.44 -1.98
N ALA A 440 -4.55 6.43 -1.18
CA ALA A 440 -3.88 6.79 0.07
C ALA A 440 -4.70 6.43 1.32
N ALA A 441 -6.02 6.50 1.21
CA ALA A 441 -6.96 6.15 2.28
C ALA A 441 -8.31 5.75 1.67
N GLY A 442 -9.10 4.95 2.38
CA GLY A 442 -10.42 4.50 1.94
C GLY A 442 -11.53 4.86 2.92
N GLU A 443 -12.71 5.18 2.40
CA GLU A 443 -13.94 5.24 3.20
C GLU A 443 -14.31 3.82 3.70
N SER A 444 -14.96 3.75 4.86
CA SER A 444 -15.46 2.51 5.44
C SER A 444 -16.90 2.70 5.87
N TYR A 445 -17.79 1.82 5.41
CA TYR A 445 -19.24 1.89 5.68
C TYR A 445 -19.69 0.82 6.68
N ALA A 446 -18.78 -0.05 7.11
CA ALA A 446 -18.97 -1.00 8.19
C ALA A 446 -17.86 -0.85 9.26
N TYR A 447 -18.16 -1.29 10.48
CA TYR A 447 -17.20 -1.26 11.60
C TYR A 447 -16.17 -2.41 11.57
N ASP A 448 -16.35 -3.40 10.69
CA ASP A 448 -15.41 -4.51 10.56
C ASP A 448 -14.13 -4.08 9.79
N VAL A 449 -13.06 -4.86 9.98
CA VAL A 449 -11.73 -4.62 9.38
C VAL A 449 -11.76 -4.81 7.84
N GLN A 450 -12.83 -5.42 7.32
CA GLN A 450 -13.13 -5.56 5.88
C GLN A 450 -14.04 -4.44 5.35
N GLY A 451 -14.35 -3.42 6.16
CA GLY A 451 -15.36 -2.40 5.94
C GLY A 451 -15.16 -1.43 4.77
N GLY A 452 -14.10 -1.63 3.98
CA GLY A 452 -13.87 -0.97 2.70
C GLY A 452 -14.66 -1.58 1.54
N THR A 453 -15.83 -2.18 1.77
CA THR A 453 -16.72 -2.66 0.71
C THR A 453 -18.17 -2.24 0.92
N TYR A 454 -18.89 -1.98 -0.16
CA TYR A 454 -20.34 -1.77 -0.18
C TYR A 454 -20.99 -2.63 -1.25
N TYR A 455 -22.26 -2.94 -1.12
CA TYR A 455 -22.97 -3.75 -2.12
C TYR A 455 -23.70 -2.86 -3.14
N ALA A 456 -23.50 -3.14 -4.42
CA ALA A 456 -24.32 -2.61 -5.52
C ALA A 456 -25.64 -3.39 -5.59
N VAL A 457 -26.76 -2.69 -5.62
CA VAL A 457 -28.10 -3.29 -5.56
C VAL A 457 -29.04 -2.67 -6.59
N ALA A 458 -30.02 -3.45 -7.04
CA ALA A 458 -31.12 -2.99 -7.88
C ALA A 458 -32.37 -2.80 -7.03
N VAL A 459 -32.73 -1.55 -6.73
CA VAL A 459 -33.85 -1.18 -5.87
C VAL A 459 -35.10 -0.95 -6.71
N VAL A 460 -36.23 -1.40 -6.21
CA VAL A 460 -37.55 -1.27 -6.83
C VAL A 460 -38.59 -0.95 -5.76
N LYS A 461 -39.70 -0.33 -6.15
CA LYS A 461 -40.83 -0.14 -5.22
C LYS A 461 -41.47 -1.49 -4.88
N ARG A 462 -41.90 -1.65 -3.63
CA ARG A 462 -42.73 -2.77 -3.15
C ARG A 462 -44.19 -2.51 -3.56
N SER A 463 -44.48 -2.54 -4.86
CA SER A 463 -45.84 -2.43 -5.36
C SER A 463 -46.51 -3.81 -5.38
N GLY A 464 -47.81 -3.87 -5.07
CA GLY A 464 -48.63 -5.08 -5.15
C GLY A 464 -49.14 -5.41 -6.57
N HIS A 465 -49.15 -4.43 -7.48
CA HIS A 465 -49.81 -4.56 -8.79
C HIS A 465 -48.86 -4.78 -9.98
N ASP A 466 -47.58 -4.42 -9.85
CA ASP A 466 -46.57 -4.58 -10.91
C ASP A 466 -45.26 -5.13 -10.31
N ARG A 467 -45.23 -6.45 -10.09
CA ARG A 467 -44.09 -7.17 -9.54
C ARG A 467 -43.31 -7.81 -10.68
N PHE A 468 -42.03 -7.46 -10.79
CA PHE A 468 -41.10 -8.02 -11.78
C PHE A 468 -39.78 -8.44 -11.13
N THR A 469 -39.02 -9.26 -11.83
CA THR A 469 -37.74 -9.82 -11.41
C THR A 469 -36.58 -9.24 -12.22
N PHE A 470 -35.34 -9.56 -11.85
CA PHE A 470 -34.15 -9.06 -12.53
C PHE A 470 -34.11 -9.44 -14.03
N SER A 471 -34.64 -10.61 -14.40
CA SER A 471 -34.71 -11.06 -15.80
C SER A 471 -35.76 -10.32 -16.64
N GLU A 472 -36.69 -9.60 -16.00
CA GLU A 472 -37.81 -8.89 -16.64
C GLU A 472 -37.55 -7.38 -16.75
N LEU A 473 -36.29 -6.95 -16.62
CA LEU A 473 -35.88 -5.55 -16.73
C LEU A 473 -36.00 -4.97 -18.15
N LYS A 474 -36.12 -5.82 -19.17
CA LYS A 474 -36.24 -5.36 -20.57
C LYS A 474 -37.52 -4.56 -20.76
N GLY A 475 -37.39 -3.36 -21.33
CA GLY A 475 -38.49 -2.42 -21.58
C GLY A 475 -38.93 -1.62 -20.35
N ARG A 476 -38.36 -1.85 -19.17
CA ARG A 476 -38.59 -1.05 -17.97
C ARG A 476 -37.85 0.29 -18.02
N LYS A 477 -38.22 1.20 -17.12
CA LYS A 477 -37.53 2.47 -16.92
C LYS A 477 -36.45 2.37 -15.86
N SER A 478 -35.26 2.94 -16.09
CA SER A 478 -34.13 2.79 -15.17
C SER A 478 -33.51 4.10 -14.69
N CYS A 479 -33.11 4.14 -13.42
CA CYS A 479 -32.43 5.26 -12.78
C CYS A 479 -31.00 4.86 -12.42
N HIS A 480 -30.01 5.61 -12.91
CA HIS A 480 -28.59 5.32 -12.74
C HIS A 480 -27.87 6.49 -12.07
N THR A 481 -26.85 6.20 -11.25
CA THR A 481 -26.10 7.25 -10.54
C THR A 481 -25.25 8.13 -11.45
N GLY A 482 -24.97 7.68 -12.67
CA GLY A 482 -24.19 8.38 -13.69
C GLY A 482 -23.43 7.41 -14.59
N TYR A 483 -23.11 7.85 -15.81
CA TYR A 483 -22.32 7.07 -16.76
C TYR A 483 -20.92 6.76 -16.18
N GLN A 484 -20.48 5.51 -16.35
CA GLN A 484 -19.21 4.95 -15.83
C GLN A 484 -19.06 4.86 -14.31
N ARG A 485 -20.12 5.13 -13.54
CA ARG A 485 -20.10 4.93 -12.08
C ARG A 485 -20.24 3.45 -11.71
N THR A 486 -19.69 3.06 -10.56
CA THR A 486 -19.60 1.64 -10.20
C THR A 486 -20.95 0.96 -10.04
N ALA A 487 -21.68 1.26 -8.96
CA ALA A 487 -22.93 0.58 -8.65
C ALA A 487 -24.11 1.03 -9.51
N GLY A 488 -24.02 2.23 -10.10
CA GLY A 488 -25.07 2.77 -10.95
C GLY A 488 -24.93 2.42 -12.43
N TRP A 489 -23.77 2.00 -12.93
CA TRP A 489 -23.57 1.71 -14.36
C TRP A 489 -22.71 0.47 -14.60
N ASN A 490 -21.45 0.46 -14.16
CA ASN A 490 -20.50 -0.60 -14.53
C ASN A 490 -20.99 -1.99 -14.09
N ILE A 491 -21.38 -2.14 -12.82
CA ILE A 491 -21.87 -3.42 -12.30
C ILE A 491 -23.19 -3.83 -12.94
N PRO A 492 -24.28 -3.03 -12.91
CA PRO A 492 -25.55 -3.48 -13.45
C PRO A 492 -25.48 -3.79 -14.95
N ILE A 493 -24.74 -3.00 -15.74
CA ILE A 493 -24.59 -3.26 -17.18
C ILE A 493 -23.74 -4.51 -17.41
N ALA A 494 -22.62 -4.70 -16.68
CA ALA A 494 -21.83 -5.94 -16.77
C ALA A 494 -22.67 -7.16 -16.40
N THR A 495 -23.42 -7.12 -15.29
CA THR A 495 -24.31 -8.22 -14.86
C THR A 495 -25.39 -8.53 -15.90
N LEU A 496 -25.95 -7.52 -16.57
CA LEU A 496 -26.94 -7.73 -17.64
C LEU A 496 -26.31 -8.38 -18.89
N ILE A 497 -25.06 -8.07 -19.20
CA ILE A 497 -24.36 -8.67 -20.34
C ILE A 497 -23.89 -10.09 -20.01
N GLU A 498 -23.33 -10.32 -18.82
CA GLU A 498 -22.87 -11.64 -18.34
C GLU A 498 -24.01 -12.66 -18.34
N ASN A 499 -25.21 -12.24 -17.92
CA ASN A 499 -26.41 -13.07 -17.95
C ASN A 499 -27.07 -13.14 -19.35
N GLY A 500 -26.51 -12.47 -20.35
CA GLY A 500 -26.96 -12.51 -21.74
C GLY A 500 -28.25 -11.72 -22.04
N PHE A 501 -28.69 -10.83 -21.13
CA PHE A 501 -29.86 -9.97 -21.33
C PHE A 501 -29.57 -8.80 -22.27
N ILE A 502 -28.35 -8.25 -22.22
CA ILE A 502 -27.85 -7.23 -23.15
C ILE A 502 -26.73 -7.85 -23.98
N ARG A 503 -26.76 -7.62 -25.30
CA ARG A 503 -25.68 -8.00 -26.22
C ARG A 503 -25.25 -6.76 -27.00
N PRO A 504 -24.15 -6.10 -26.62
CA PRO A 504 -23.69 -4.91 -27.31
C PRO A 504 -23.01 -5.28 -28.63
N ASP A 505 -23.52 -4.74 -29.72
CA ASP A 505 -22.85 -4.81 -31.02
C ASP A 505 -21.66 -3.83 -31.03
N ASN A 506 -20.49 -4.29 -31.49
CA ASN A 506 -19.26 -3.49 -31.56
C ASN A 506 -18.96 -2.72 -30.26
N CYS A 507 -19.32 -3.28 -29.11
CA CYS A 507 -19.09 -2.68 -27.79
C CYS A 507 -19.79 -1.35 -27.53
N ASP A 508 -20.87 -1.06 -28.25
CA ASP A 508 -21.68 0.12 -28.01
C ASP A 508 -22.63 -0.14 -26.83
N PHE A 509 -22.08 -0.14 -25.62
CA PHE A 509 -22.84 -0.32 -24.38
C PHE A 509 -23.94 0.74 -24.19
N PRO A 510 -23.71 2.05 -24.46
CA PRO A 510 -24.76 3.06 -24.41
C PRO A 510 -25.94 2.72 -25.32
N LYS A 511 -25.68 2.33 -26.58
CA LYS A 511 -26.74 1.95 -27.53
C LYS A 511 -27.48 0.69 -27.13
N ALA A 512 -26.76 -0.33 -26.70
CA ALA A 512 -27.35 -1.59 -26.24
C ALA A 512 -28.24 -1.36 -25.01
N THR A 513 -27.77 -0.54 -24.06
CA THR A 513 -28.52 -0.17 -22.86
C THR A 513 -29.74 0.67 -23.19
N GLY A 514 -29.58 1.70 -24.04
CA GLY A 514 -30.67 2.57 -24.48
C GLY A 514 -31.72 1.88 -25.34
N SER A 515 -31.42 0.68 -25.87
CA SER A 515 -32.38 -0.19 -26.56
C SER A 515 -33.01 -1.23 -25.63
N PHE A 516 -32.39 -1.50 -24.48
CA PHE A 516 -32.86 -2.48 -23.51
C PHE A 516 -33.91 -1.88 -22.56
N PHE A 517 -33.66 -0.69 -22.02
CA PHE A 517 -34.62 0.07 -21.23
C PHE A 517 -35.46 0.99 -22.12
N SER A 518 -36.73 1.19 -21.77
CA SER A 518 -37.62 2.06 -22.57
C SER A 518 -37.27 3.53 -22.44
N ALA A 519 -36.85 3.94 -21.24
CA ALA A 519 -36.30 5.26 -20.94
C ALA A 519 -35.42 5.14 -19.68
N SER A 520 -34.40 5.98 -19.58
CA SER A 520 -33.49 6.01 -18.42
C SER A 520 -33.15 7.44 -18.01
N CYS A 521 -32.64 7.59 -16.78
CA CYS A 521 -31.79 8.72 -16.44
C CYS A 521 -30.37 8.21 -16.14
N VAL A 522 -29.43 8.54 -17.02
CA VAL A 522 -28.01 8.23 -16.92
C VAL A 522 -27.22 9.53 -17.07
N PRO A 523 -27.03 10.29 -15.99
CA PRO A 523 -26.28 11.55 -16.03
C PRO A 523 -24.89 11.38 -16.67
N GLY A 524 -24.55 12.24 -17.62
CA GLY A 524 -23.35 12.16 -18.44
C GLY A 524 -23.51 11.39 -19.76
N ALA A 525 -24.68 10.82 -20.04
CA ALA A 525 -24.98 10.15 -21.30
C ALA A 525 -25.47 11.10 -22.42
N ASN A 526 -25.43 12.41 -22.20
CA ASN A 526 -25.77 13.45 -23.18
C ASN A 526 -24.65 13.70 -24.21
N GLN A 527 -23.78 12.72 -24.42
CA GLN A 527 -22.65 12.81 -25.35
C GLN A 527 -23.10 12.56 -26.80
N PRO A 528 -22.43 13.16 -27.80
CA PRO A 528 -22.72 12.89 -29.20
C PRO A 528 -22.64 11.39 -29.51
N GLY A 529 -23.68 10.86 -30.17
CA GLY A 529 -23.76 9.45 -30.57
C GLY A 529 -24.47 8.53 -29.57
N PHE A 530 -24.76 8.99 -28.35
CA PHE A 530 -25.51 8.18 -27.38
C PHE A 530 -27.03 8.29 -27.60
N PRO A 531 -27.82 7.24 -27.31
CA PRO A 531 -29.28 7.31 -27.43
C PRO A 531 -29.90 8.33 -26.50
N SER A 532 -30.88 9.10 -26.99
CA SER A 532 -31.64 10.05 -26.18
C SER A 532 -32.43 9.39 -25.05
N SER A 533 -32.80 8.11 -25.20
CA SER A 533 -33.49 7.32 -24.18
C SER A 533 -32.70 7.27 -22.86
N LEU A 534 -31.36 7.37 -22.91
CA LEU A 534 -30.52 7.37 -21.71
C LEU A 534 -30.67 8.61 -20.83
N CYS A 535 -31.14 9.72 -21.38
CA CYS A 535 -31.30 11.00 -20.68
C CYS A 535 -32.78 11.41 -20.55
N GLU A 536 -33.71 10.59 -21.03
CA GLU A 536 -35.12 10.96 -21.17
C GLU A 536 -35.76 11.27 -19.81
N LEU A 537 -35.45 10.47 -18.78
CA LEU A 537 -36.00 10.62 -17.42
C LEU A 537 -35.27 11.65 -16.57
N CYS A 538 -34.12 12.17 -17.01
CA CYS A 538 -33.38 13.16 -16.24
C CYS A 538 -34.12 14.50 -16.14
N LYS A 539 -33.93 15.21 -15.02
CA LYS A 539 -34.79 16.34 -14.64
C LYS A 539 -34.10 17.70 -14.80
N GLY A 540 -32.77 17.73 -14.78
CA GLY A 540 -31.98 18.95 -14.66
C GLY A 540 -32.00 19.52 -13.24
N ASP A 541 -31.69 20.80 -13.12
CA ASP A 541 -31.81 21.57 -11.88
C ASP A 541 -33.28 21.92 -11.57
N ALA A 542 -33.52 22.73 -10.53
CA ALA A 542 -34.86 23.15 -10.15
C ALA A 542 -35.63 23.90 -11.26
N ASN A 543 -34.93 24.45 -12.25
CA ASN A 543 -35.50 25.16 -13.40
C ASN A 543 -35.47 24.30 -14.68
N GLY A 544 -34.99 23.06 -14.62
CA GLY A 544 -34.85 22.16 -15.75
C GLY A 544 -33.61 22.40 -16.64
N ASN A 545 -32.68 23.28 -16.24
CA ASN A 545 -31.41 23.43 -16.94
C ASN A 545 -30.46 22.28 -16.57
N ASN A 546 -29.34 22.13 -17.28
CA ASN A 546 -28.32 21.12 -16.93
C ASN A 546 -28.85 19.67 -16.94
N LYS A 547 -29.89 19.40 -17.74
CA LYS A 547 -30.49 18.07 -17.86
C LYS A 547 -29.45 17.05 -18.31
N CYS A 548 -29.38 15.94 -17.58
CA CYS A 548 -28.45 14.83 -17.81
C CYS A 548 -26.97 15.22 -17.66
N GLU A 549 -26.65 16.35 -17.01
CA GLU A 549 -25.27 16.72 -16.71
C GLU A 549 -24.70 15.77 -15.64
N ARG A 550 -23.42 15.39 -15.76
CA ARG A 550 -22.73 14.51 -14.80
C ARG A 550 -22.24 15.29 -13.57
N SER A 551 -23.12 16.05 -12.94
CA SER A 551 -22.83 16.90 -11.79
C SER A 551 -24.05 17.04 -10.88
N ASN A 552 -23.85 17.56 -9.67
CA ASN A 552 -24.94 17.80 -8.71
C ASN A 552 -25.94 18.88 -9.18
N ASN A 553 -25.74 19.50 -10.36
CA ASN A 553 -26.73 20.36 -10.99
C ASN A 553 -27.95 19.55 -11.49
N GLU A 554 -27.76 18.26 -11.84
CA GLU A 554 -28.85 17.34 -12.18
C GLU A 554 -29.42 16.71 -10.91
N LEU A 555 -30.72 16.94 -10.64
CA LEU A 555 -31.39 16.43 -9.43
C LEU A 555 -31.37 14.90 -9.31
N TYR A 556 -31.28 14.17 -10.42
CA TYR A 556 -31.19 12.71 -10.45
C TYR A 556 -29.76 12.17 -10.51
N TYR A 557 -28.74 13.02 -10.29
CA TYR A 557 -27.34 12.60 -10.24
C TYR A 557 -26.93 11.97 -8.90
N GLY A 558 -26.01 11.01 -8.97
CA GLY A 558 -25.45 10.34 -7.79
C GLY A 558 -26.40 9.31 -7.17
N TYR A 559 -26.05 8.85 -5.98
CA TYR A 559 -26.80 7.80 -5.29
C TYR A 559 -28.20 8.27 -4.87
N SER A 560 -28.28 9.40 -4.15
CA SER A 560 -29.56 9.97 -3.72
C SER A 560 -30.42 10.39 -4.92
N GLY A 561 -29.83 10.95 -5.97
CA GLY A 561 -30.56 11.32 -7.19
C GLY A 561 -31.14 10.12 -7.95
N ALA A 562 -30.40 9.04 -8.11
CA ALA A 562 -30.92 7.82 -8.75
C ALA A 562 -32.05 7.18 -7.93
N PHE A 563 -31.94 7.18 -6.60
CA PHE A 563 -33.03 6.72 -5.73
C PHE A 563 -34.24 7.66 -5.77
N ARG A 564 -34.02 8.98 -5.80
CA ARG A 564 -35.06 10.00 -5.99
C ARG A 564 -35.82 9.80 -7.30
N CYS A 565 -35.12 9.49 -8.40
CA CYS A 565 -35.73 9.14 -9.68
C CYS A 565 -36.73 7.97 -9.57
N LEU A 566 -36.41 6.94 -8.78
CA LEU A 566 -37.33 5.83 -8.49
C LEU A 566 -38.48 6.29 -7.56
N ALA A 567 -38.16 7.01 -6.48
CA ALA A 567 -39.12 7.45 -5.47
C ALA A 567 -40.20 8.37 -6.05
N GLU A 568 -39.81 9.34 -6.89
CA GLU A 568 -40.72 10.26 -7.61
C GLU A 568 -41.49 9.58 -8.77
N GLY A 569 -41.19 8.30 -9.08
CA GLY A 569 -41.87 7.55 -10.14
C GLY A 569 -41.34 7.83 -11.55
N GLY A 570 -40.15 8.42 -11.66
CA GLY A 570 -39.46 8.61 -12.94
C GLY A 570 -39.05 7.27 -13.57
N GLY A 571 -38.54 6.33 -12.77
CA GLY A 571 -38.16 4.98 -13.21
C GLY A 571 -38.78 3.84 -12.39
N ASP A 572 -38.64 2.61 -12.90
CA ASP A 572 -39.13 1.38 -12.28
C ASP A 572 -38.07 0.71 -11.40
N VAL A 573 -36.79 0.90 -11.73
CA VAL A 573 -35.63 0.37 -11.00
C VAL A 573 -34.57 1.46 -10.81
N ALA A 574 -33.92 1.49 -9.65
CA ALA A 574 -32.72 2.30 -9.40
C ALA A 574 -31.52 1.41 -9.06
N PHE A 575 -30.39 1.67 -9.72
CA PHE A 575 -29.13 1.00 -9.42
C PHE A 575 -28.29 1.89 -8.51
N VAL A 576 -28.13 1.47 -7.25
CA VAL A 576 -27.51 2.27 -6.17
C VAL A 576 -26.71 1.38 -5.21
N LYS A 577 -26.11 1.95 -4.16
CA LYS A 577 -25.52 1.18 -3.06
C LYS A 577 -26.61 0.77 -2.06
N HIS A 578 -26.37 -0.31 -1.34
CA HIS A 578 -27.31 -0.82 -0.33
C HIS A 578 -27.69 0.18 0.77
N THR A 579 -26.79 1.12 1.15
CA THR A 579 -27.11 2.13 2.18
C THR A 579 -28.08 3.20 1.69
N THR A 580 -28.15 3.45 0.37
CA THR A 580 -28.86 4.61 -0.20
C THR A 580 -30.33 4.67 0.19
N VAL A 581 -31.01 3.52 0.27
CA VAL A 581 -32.40 3.47 0.74
C VAL A 581 -32.47 3.96 2.18
N PHE A 582 -31.70 3.37 3.08
CA PHE A 582 -31.68 3.73 4.50
C PHE A 582 -31.21 5.17 4.76
N ASP A 583 -30.39 5.75 3.88
CA ASP A 583 -29.92 7.13 3.97
C ASP A 583 -31.02 8.13 3.58
N ASN A 584 -32.01 7.71 2.79
CA ASN A 584 -33.06 8.56 2.21
C ASN A 584 -34.48 8.20 2.68
N THR A 585 -34.63 7.31 3.65
CA THR A 585 -35.93 6.90 4.21
C THR A 585 -35.96 7.04 5.73
N ASP A 586 -37.12 6.76 6.32
CA ASP A 586 -37.32 6.65 7.77
C ASP A 586 -36.93 7.93 8.53
N GLY A 587 -37.10 9.09 7.88
CA GLY A 587 -36.83 10.40 8.45
C GLY A 587 -35.36 10.83 8.46
N LYS A 588 -34.44 10.06 7.86
CA LYS A 588 -33.02 10.46 7.80
C LYS A 588 -32.74 11.57 6.79
N ASN A 589 -33.41 11.57 5.64
CA ASN A 589 -33.36 12.69 4.71
C ASN A 589 -34.60 13.57 4.92
N THR A 590 -34.37 14.85 5.23
CA THR A 590 -35.39 15.85 5.53
C THR A 590 -35.85 16.64 4.31
N GLU A 591 -35.27 16.39 3.14
CA GLU A 591 -35.73 17.00 1.89
C GLU A 591 -37.18 16.61 1.57
N SER A 592 -37.91 17.52 0.93
CA SER A 592 -39.34 17.37 0.65
C SER A 592 -39.70 16.14 -0.19
N TRP A 593 -38.81 15.67 -1.06
CA TRP A 593 -39.05 14.48 -1.90
C TRP A 593 -38.90 13.17 -1.14
N ALA A 594 -38.09 13.15 -0.08
CA ALA A 594 -37.86 12.00 0.78
C ALA A 594 -38.75 12.00 2.03
N ALA A 595 -39.37 13.13 2.34
CA ALA A 595 -40.29 13.30 3.46
C ALA A 595 -41.42 12.26 3.41
N GLY A 596 -41.40 11.32 4.36
CA GLY A 596 -42.40 10.28 4.53
C GLY A 596 -42.08 8.92 3.88
N LEU A 597 -40.97 8.79 3.13
CA LEU A 597 -40.56 7.50 2.59
C LEU A 597 -40.15 6.54 3.71
N GLN A 598 -40.59 5.27 3.64
CA GLN A 598 -40.14 4.21 4.55
C GLN A 598 -39.29 3.20 3.78
N HIS A 599 -38.22 2.66 4.38
CA HIS A 599 -37.38 1.66 3.69
C HIS A 599 -38.17 0.40 3.31
N MET A 600 -39.24 0.09 4.06
CA MET A 600 -40.13 -1.05 3.82
C MET A 600 -40.95 -0.93 2.53
N ASP A 601 -41.05 0.26 1.95
CA ASP A 601 -41.74 0.53 0.68
C ASP A 601 -40.91 0.10 -0.54
N PHE A 602 -39.70 -0.43 -0.31
CA PHE A 602 -38.75 -0.81 -1.34
C PHE A 602 -38.27 -2.26 -1.16
N GLU A 603 -37.87 -2.88 -2.27
CA GLU A 603 -37.30 -4.23 -2.33
C GLU A 603 -36.07 -4.24 -3.25
N LEU A 604 -35.28 -5.30 -3.16
CA LEU A 604 -34.14 -5.58 -4.02
C LEU A 604 -34.49 -6.63 -5.06
N LEU A 605 -33.98 -6.46 -6.28
CA LEU A 605 -33.94 -7.53 -7.28
C LEU A 605 -32.62 -8.28 -7.18
N CYS A 606 -32.69 -9.59 -6.96
CA CYS A 606 -31.53 -10.44 -6.86
C CYS A 606 -31.19 -11.06 -8.22
N PRO A 607 -29.90 -11.25 -8.58
CA PRO A 607 -29.51 -11.86 -9.86
C PRO A 607 -30.08 -13.26 -10.08
N ASN A 608 -30.34 -14.03 -9.02
CA ASN A 608 -30.96 -15.35 -9.05
C ASN A 608 -32.48 -15.33 -9.31
N GLY A 609 -33.07 -14.17 -9.60
CA GLY A 609 -34.48 -14.02 -9.96
C GLY A 609 -35.44 -13.84 -8.79
N VAL A 610 -34.97 -13.86 -7.53
CA VAL A 610 -35.83 -13.57 -6.38
C VAL A 610 -35.83 -12.08 -6.02
N ARG A 611 -36.79 -11.69 -5.18
CA ARG A 611 -36.84 -10.36 -4.56
C ARG A 611 -36.55 -10.51 -3.07
N ALA A 612 -35.87 -9.53 -2.49
CA ALA A 612 -35.56 -9.52 -1.07
C ALA A 612 -35.87 -8.16 -0.43
N PRO A 613 -36.14 -8.11 0.89
CA PRO A 613 -36.14 -6.84 1.61
C PRO A 613 -34.80 -6.12 1.48
N VAL A 614 -34.82 -4.78 1.54
CA VAL A 614 -33.59 -3.97 1.46
C VAL A 614 -32.57 -4.28 2.57
N THR A 615 -33.00 -4.88 3.68
CA THR A 615 -32.14 -5.33 4.79
C THR A 615 -31.32 -6.58 4.47
N GLU A 616 -31.68 -7.35 3.43
CA GLU A 616 -30.99 -8.58 3.02
C GLU A 616 -29.95 -8.36 1.91
N TYR A 617 -29.48 -7.12 1.75
CA TYR A 617 -28.53 -6.72 0.70
C TYR A 617 -27.28 -7.61 0.61
N ALA A 618 -26.76 -8.10 1.75
CA ALA A 618 -25.55 -8.93 1.76
C ALA A 618 -25.76 -10.27 1.03
N LYS A 619 -27.00 -10.78 0.99
CA LYS A 619 -27.39 -11.99 0.25
C LYS A 619 -27.99 -11.66 -1.13
N CYS A 620 -28.57 -10.48 -1.28
CA CYS A 620 -29.22 -10.01 -2.49
C CYS A 620 -28.56 -8.72 -3.00
N ASN A 621 -27.50 -8.89 -3.79
CA ASN A 621 -26.78 -7.80 -4.44
C ASN A 621 -26.29 -8.23 -5.81
N LEU A 622 -25.90 -7.26 -6.63
CA LEU A 622 -25.30 -7.49 -7.94
C LEU A 622 -23.80 -7.81 -7.79
N ALA A 623 -23.11 -7.08 -6.91
CA ALA A 623 -21.74 -7.37 -6.50
C ALA A 623 -21.34 -6.60 -5.24
N ALA A 624 -20.32 -7.10 -4.55
CA ALA A 624 -19.55 -6.35 -3.57
C ALA A 624 -18.58 -5.41 -4.30
N VAL A 625 -18.52 -4.16 -3.84
CA VAL A 625 -17.82 -3.06 -4.48
C VAL A 625 -16.78 -2.49 -3.53
N PRO A 626 -15.55 -2.25 -3.97
CA PRO A 626 -14.55 -1.50 -3.21
C PRO A 626 -15.07 -0.11 -2.82
N ALA A 627 -14.82 0.30 -1.58
CA ALA A 627 -15.19 1.62 -1.10
C ALA A 627 -14.46 2.74 -1.86
N HIS A 628 -15.00 3.94 -1.71
CA HIS A 628 -14.39 5.14 -2.25
C HIS A 628 -13.00 5.34 -1.64
N ALA A 629 -12.07 5.90 -2.40
CA ALA A 629 -10.71 6.13 -1.95
C ALA A 629 -10.21 7.54 -2.28
N VAL A 630 -9.36 8.06 -1.41
CA VAL A 630 -8.57 9.26 -1.63
C VAL A 630 -7.42 8.88 -2.55
N MET A 631 -7.42 9.40 -3.78
CA MET A 631 -6.40 9.14 -4.79
C MET A 631 -5.36 10.27 -4.82
N VAL A 632 -4.09 9.90 -4.88
CA VAL A 632 -2.94 10.83 -4.85
C VAL A 632 -1.89 10.46 -5.90
N HIS A 633 -0.90 11.34 -6.09
CA HIS A 633 0.27 11.04 -6.92
C HIS A 633 1.16 9.96 -6.24
N PRO A 634 1.84 9.05 -6.97
CA PRO A 634 2.69 8.00 -6.37
C PRO A 634 3.84 8.49 -5.47
N GLU A 635 4.32 9.70 -5.71
CA GLU A 635 5.34 10.35 -4.86
C GLU A 635 4.78 10.96 -3.58
N THR A 636 3.46 11.13 -3.46
CA THR A 636 2.82 11.63 -2.25
C THR A 636 2.86 10.55 -1.18
N ASN A 637 3.34 10.89 0.03
CA ASN A 637 3.40 9.95 1.13
C ASN A 637 1.98 9.59 1.63
N ILE A 638 1.52 8.39 1.26
CA ILE A 638 0.18 7.90 1.60
C ILE A 638 -0.05 7.76 3.11
N TYR A 639 1.00 7.46 3.89
CA TYR A 639 0.90 7.28 5.34
C TYR A 639 0.63 8.62 6.04
N ALA A 640 1.21 9.71 5.53
CA ALA A 640 0.93 11.05 6.04
C ALA A 640 -0.51 11.51 5.72
N VAL A 641 -1.03 11.17 4.54
CA VAL A 641 -2.42 11.46 4.15
C VAL A 641 -3.39 10.69 5.03
N TYR A 642 -3.20 9.37 5.19
CA TYR A 642 -4.02 8.57 6.11
C TYR A 642 -3.84 9.02 7.56
N GLY A 643 -2.63 9.37 7.97
CA GLY A 643 -2.32 9.93 9.29
C GLY A 643 -3.14 11.16 9.64
N LEU A 644 -3.15 12.13 8.73
CA LEU A 644 -3.98 13.34 8.85
C LEU A 644 -5.47 12.99 9.00
N LEU A 645 -6.01 12.17 8.10
CA LEU A 645 -7.44 11.82 8.09
C LEU A 645 -7.83 10.98 9.32
N SER A 646 -6.97 10.04 9.73
CA SER A 646 -7.17 9.20 10.91
C SER A 646 -7.16 10.01 12.20
N LYS A 647 -6.34 11.07 12.31
CA LYS A 647 -6.36 11.95 13.49
C LYS A 647 -7.51 12.94 13.43
N ALA A 648 -7.86 13.42 12.24
CA ALA A 648 -9.01 14.29 12.07
C ALA A 648 -10.32 13.61 12.50
N GLN A 649 -10.53 12.36 12.13
CA GLN A 649 -11.77 11.65 12.49
C GLN A 649 -11.91 11.39 14.00
N ASP A 650 -10.81 11.33 14.77
CA ASP A 650 -10.88 11.24 16.23
C ASP A 650 -11.60 12.47 16.83
N PHE A 651 -11.56 13.63 16.13
CA PHE A 651 -12.27 14.85 16.52
C PHE A 651 -13.59 15.06 15.78
N PHE A 652 -13.64 14.71 14.49
CA PHE A 652 -14.67 15.15 13.56
C PHE A 652 -15.41 14.02 12.84
N GLY A 653 -15.12 12.76 13.14
CA GLY A 653 -15.71 11.60 12.48
C GLY A 653 -17.09 11.21 13.01
N ASN A 654 -17.39 11.51 14.28
CA ASN A 654 -18.73 11.32 14.85
C ASN A 654 -19.56 12.58 14.59
N ASP A 655 -20.69 12.49 13.90
CA ASP A 655 -21.51 13.67 13.56
C ASP A 655 -22.09 14.40 14.78
N SER A 656 -22.18 13.73 15.94
CA SER A 656 -22.60 14.32 17.22
C SER A 656 -21.46 14.96 18.01
N ASN A 657 -20.27 15.13 17.41
CA ASN A 657 -19.12 15.70 18.11
C ASN A 657 -19.34 17.19 18.47
N PRO A 658 -18.78 17.67 19.59
CA PRO A 658 -18.91 19.06 20.01
C PRO A 658 -17.92 20.02 19.31
N ASN A 659 -17.11 19.55 18.35
CA ASN A 659 -15.99 20.31 17.78
C ASN A 659 -16.39 21.21 16.60
N GLY A 660 -17.68 21.31 16.27
CA GLY A 660 -18.22 22.30 15.32
C GLY A 660 -18.09 21.93 13.83
N PHE A 661 -17.48 20.80 13.50
CA PHE A 661 -17.33 20.28 12.13
C PHE A 661 -17.52 18.75 12.11
N SER A 662 -18.09 18.23 11.04
CA SER A 662 -18.35 16.79 10.85
C SER A 662 -17.85 16.38 9.47
N MET A 663 -16.91 15.44 9.41
CA MET A 663 -16.28 15.01 8.15
C MET A 663 -17.28 14.31 7.23
N PHE A 664 -18.18 13.52 7.81
CA PHE A 664 -19.09 12.63 7.11
C PHE A 664 -20.55 13.11 7.18
N ASP A 665 -20.76 14.42 7.38
CA ASP A 665 -22.08 15.03 7.29
C ASP A 665 -22.04 16.25 6.38
N SER A 666 -22.99 16.32 5.45
CA SER A 666 -23.12 17.42 4.48
C SER A 666 -24.34 18.30 4.75
N SER A 667 -25.12 18.03 5.81
CA SER A 667 -26.40 18.71 6.10
C SER A 667 -26.32 20.24 6.22
N LYS A 668 -25.16 20.79 6.60
CA LYS A 668 -24.92 22.24 6.72
C LYS A 668 -24.68 22.95 5.39
N TYR A 669 -24.54 22.20 4.30
CA TYR A 669 -24.13 22.71 3.00
C TYR A 669 -25.20 22.41 1.96
N GLN A 670 -25.15 23.13 0.83
CA GLN A 670 -25.99 22.80 -0.31
C GLN A 670 -25.41 21.59 -1.05
N GLY A 671 -26.02 20.43 -0.84
CA GLY A 671 -25.64 19.16 -1.48
C GLY A 671 -25.54 18.01 -0.47
N THR A 672 -25.33 16.81 -0.98
CA THR A 672 -25.09 15.59 -0.18
C THR A 672 -23.78 14.95 -0.62
N ASP A 673 -23.21 14.10 0.24
CA ASP A 673 -21.99 13.34 -0.07
C ASP A 673 -20.80 14.23 -0.50
N LEU A 674 -20.62 15.37 0.17
CA LEU A 674 -19.59 16.35 -0.17
C LEU A 674 -18.22 15.92 0.41
N ILE A 675 -17.19 15.83 -0.45
CA ILE A 675 -15.82 15.32 -0.15
C ILE A 675 -15.77 13.84 0.19
N PHE A 676 -16.57 13.40 1.16
CA PHE A 676 -16.76 12.01 1.55
C PHE A 676 -18.25 11.68 1.51
N LYS A 677 -18.59 10.40 1.40
CA LYS A 677 -19.97 9.96 1.58
C LYS A 677 -20.48 10.26 2.98
N ASP A 678 -21.74 10.68 3.06
CA ASP A 678 -22.36 10.97 4.35
C ASP A 678 -22.60 9.67 5.16
N SER A 679 -22.64 8.52 4.47
CA SER A 679 -22.72 7.20 5.10
C SER A 679 -21.36 6.68 5.61
N THR A 680 -20.28 7.46 5.51
CA THR A 680 -18.94 7.03 5.94
C THR A 680 -18.90 6.94 7.47
N LEU A 681 -18.51 5.79 8.01
CA LEU A 681 -18.36 5.61 9.45
C LEU A 681 -16.96 5.95 9.93
N ARG A 682 -15.95 5.71 9.09
CA ARG A 682 -14.54 6.04 9.33
C ARG A 682 -13.74 6.01 8.03
N ILE A 683 -12.55 6.61 8.09
CA ILE A 683 -11.47 6.42 7.14
C ILE A 683 -10.56 5.28 7.61
N THR A 684 -10.08 4.49 6.65
CA THR A 684 -9.17 3.36 6.84
C THR A 684 -7.93 3.52 5.95
N GLY A 685 -6.80 2.97 6.42
CA GLY A 685 -5.59 2.90 5.60
C GLY A 685 -5.74 1.86 4.51
N VAL A 686 -5.02 2.03 3.40
CA VAL A 686 -5.12 1.12 2.25
C VAL A 686 -4.52 -0.27 2.51
N GLY A 687 -3.67 -0.38 3.51
CA GLY A 687 -2.98 -1.63 3.86
C GLY A 687 -2.14 -2.14 2.69
N GLU A 688 -2.28 -3.43 2.39
CA GLU A 688 -1.59 -4.06 1.27
C GLU A 688 -2.19 -3.70 -0.11
N LYS A 689 -3.33 -2.99 -0.16
CA LYS A 689 -4.02 -2.62 -1.41
C LYS A 689 -3.58 -1.24 -1.92
N LYS A 690 -2.29 -1.10 -2.21
CA LYS A 690 -1.66 0.21 -2.50
C LYS A 690 -1.77 0.64 -3.95
N THR A 691 -2.14 -0.27 -4.84
CA THR A 691 -2.43 0.02 -6.24
C THR A 691 -3.94 0.09 -6.49
N TYR A 692 -4.33 0.72 -7.60
CA TYR A 692 -5.73 0.86 -7.96
C TYR A 692 -6.40 -0.52 -8.20
N ASP A 693 -5.69 -1.47 -8.81
CA ASP A 693 -6.22 -2.78 -9.13
C ASP A 693 -6.31 -3.70 -7.90
N GLU A 694 -5.37 -3.61 -6.96
CA GLU A 694 -5.49 -4.29 -5.66
C GLU A 694 -6.62 -3.70 -4.81
N TRP A 695 -6.77 -2.37 -4.81
CA TRP A 695 -7.87 -1.70 -4.11
C TRP A 695 -9.22 -2.10 -4.68
N LEU A 696 -9.32 -2.09 -6.00
CA LEU A 696 -10.55 -2.42 -6.71
C LEU A 696 -10.90 -3.92 -6.62
N GLY A 697 -9.88 -4.77 -6.53
CA GLY A 697 -10.01 -6.21 -6.45
C GLY A 697 -10.33 -6.87 -7.79
N GLN A 698 -9.90 -8.13 -7.94
CA GLN A 698 -9.96 -8.86 -9.21
C GLN A 698 -11.38 -9.03 -9.76
N GLY A 699 -12.38 -9.22 -8.90
CA GLY A 699 -13.78 -9.39 -9.32
C GLY A 699 -14.34 -8.17 -10.03
N TYR A 700 -14.17 -6.97 -9.45
CA TYR A 700 -14.62 -5.73 -10.08
C TYR A 700 -13.77 -5.36 -11.30
N MET A 701 -12.45 -5.62 -11.25
CA MET A 701 -11.56 -5.43 -12.40
C MET A 701 -11.97 -6.28 -13.60
N ALA A 702 -12.48 -7.49 -13.40
CA ALA A 702 -13.01 -8.32 -14.48
C ALA A 702 -14.24 -7.68 -15.15
N SER A 703 -15.20 -7.18 -14.36
CA SER A 703 -16.39 -6.49 -14.88
C SER A 703 -16.00 -5.21 -15.66
N LEU A 704 -14.99 -4.47 -15.19
CA LEU A 704 -14.48 -3.29 -15.90
C LEU A 704 -13.78 -3.66 -17.21
N LYS A 705 -12.92 -4.67 -17.22
CA LYS A 705 -12.25 -5.16 -18.43
C LYS A 705 -13.26 -5.67 -19.47
N MET A 706 -14.37 -6.23 -19.04
CA MET A 706 -15.45 -6.64 -19.93
C MET A 706 -16.14 -5.44 -20.60
N LEU A 707 -16.22 -4.31 -19.91
CA LEU A 707 -16.70 -3.03 -20.44
C LEU A 707 -15.62 -2.27 -21.23
N GLU A 708 -14.36 -2.70 -21.18
CA GLU A 708 -13.28 -2.20 -22.02
C GLU A 708 -13.19 -3.02 -23.29
N CYS A 709 -13.66 -2.45 -24.40
CA CYS A 709 -13.38 -3.08 -25.67
C CYS A 709 -11.97 -2.80 -26.15
N SER A 710 -11.19 -3.88 -26.25
CA SER A 710 -9.96 -3.87 -27.02
C SER A 710 -10.33 -3.67 -28.49
N ALA A 711 -9.97 -2.51 -29.04
CA ALA A 711 -9.97 -2.25 -30.48
C ALA A 711 -8.86 -3.04 -31.18
N ALA A 712 -8.82 -4.36 -30.97
CA ALA A 712 -7.89 -5.29 -31.57
C ALA A 712 -8.64 -6.32 -32.44
N ALA A 713 -9.69 -5.90 -33.13
CA ALA A 713 -10.05 -6.55 -34.39
C ALA A 713 -9.16 -5.94 -35.47
N VAL A 714 -7.98 -6.53 -35.65
CA VAL A 714 -7.09 -6.25 -36.79
C VAL A 714 -7.95 -6.33 -38.05
N SER A 715 -8.06 -5.21 -38.76
CA SER A 715 -8.61 -5.16 -40.10
C SER A 715 -7.85 -6.16 -40.97
N THR A 716 -8.45 -7.32 -41.24
CA THR A 716 -7.93 -8.33 -42.17
C THR A 716 -7.94 -7.83 -43.62
N ALA A 717 -8.32 -6.59 -43.88
CA ALA A 717 -8.29 -6.00 -45.22
C ALA A 717 -6.89 -5.49 -45.65
N SER A 718 -5.94 -5.29 -44.73
CA SER A 718 -4.62 -4.72 -45.08
C SER A 718 -3.56 -5.77 -45.45
N VAL A 719 -3.80 -7.06 -45.22
CA VAL A 719 -2.85 -8.15 -45.55
C VAL A 719 -3.08 -8.71 -46.97
N VAL A 720 -4.26 -8.47 -47.57
CA VAL A 720 -4.56 -8.93 -48.93
C VAL A 720 -4.00 -7.98 -50.01
N LEU A 721 -3.81 -6.68 -49.71
CA LEU A 721 -3.23 -5.75 -50.67
C LEU A 721 -1.70 -5.87 -50.82
N VAL A 722 -0.99 -6.30 -49.78
CA VAL A 722 0.49 -6.44 -49.83
C VAL A 722 0.91 -7.76 -50.50
N THR A 723 0.05 -8.78 -50.46
CA THR A 723 0.28 -10.07 -51.15
C THR A 723 -0.12 -10.05 -52.62
N ALA A 724 -1.05 -9.17 -53.04
CA ALA A 724 -1.40 -9.01 -54.45
C ALA A 724 -0.34 -8.22 -55.26
N LEU A 725 0.40 -7.30 -54.65
CA LEU A 725 1.45 -6.52 -55.31
C LEU A 725 2.78 -7.27 -55.50
N SER A 726 2.99 -8.36 -54.77
CA SER A 726 4.20 -9.20 -54.89
C SER A 726 4.07 -10.30 -55.96
N PHE A 727 2.87 -10.55 -56.49
CA PHE A 727 2.65 -11.52 -57.58
C PHE A 727 2.69 -10.90 -58.99
N PHE A 728 2.68 -9.58 -59.13
CA PHE A 728 2.77 -8.92 -60.45
C PHE A 728 4.19 -8.51 -60.88
N LEU A 729 5.21 -8.72 -60.04
CA LEU A 729 6.61 -8.33 -60.32
C LEU A 729 7.53 -9.50 -60.71
N THR A 730 7.02 -10.72 -60.86
CA THR A 730 7.81 -11.91 -61.27
C THR A 730 7.42 -12.50 -62.62
N CYS A 731 6.72 -11.73 -63.47
CA CYS A 731 6.39 -12.15 -64.84
C CYS A 731 6.67 -11.04 -65.86
N TYR A 732 7.91 -10.55 -65.95
CA TYR A 732 8.43 -9.91 -67.17
C TYR A 732 9.96 -9.93 -67.14
N SER A 733 10.56 -10.98 -67.70
CA SER A 733 11.88 -10.99 -68.37
C SER A 733 12.18 -12.42 -68.85
N ILE A 734 11.71 -12.72 -70.07
CA ILE A 734 12.34 -13.68 -71.00
C ILE A 734 13.24 -12.85 -71.91
#